data_AF-A0A9P7KRA5-F1
#
_entry.id   AF-A0A9P7KRA5-F1
#
_cell.length_a   1.000
_cell.length_b   1.000
_cell.length_c   1.000
_cell.angle_alpha   90.00
_cell.angle_beta   90.00
_cell.angle_gamma   90.00
#
_symmetry.space_group_name_H-M   'P 1'
#
loop_
_entity.id
_entity.type
_entity.pdbx_description
1 polymer ?
#
loop_
_entity_poly.entity_id
_entity_poly.type
_entity_poly.pdbx_seq_one_letter_code
_entity_poly.pdbx_strand_id
1 'polypeptide(L)'
;SSTMDKQFDNVKSKLDECGATTEEHAGMSMALEPYGPSGFRGLFASPYVAACAAFSAIGGLLFGYDQGVISVTLVMDHFLDRFPEVSDDAPGAGFKKGLMTAMITLGAFIGAINQGWIADWISRKRSLMVAVVVFTIGSTLQTAAVNYAMLVVGRFIGGIGIGQLSMVVPLYISEISPPEIRGSLLVFEELSIVIGIVVAFWITYGTKDISSHWSWQLPFLLQILPGLLLGFGAIFLPYSPRWLASKDREEEALTNLAKLRALPENDSRVQREWMDIIAEARFQASVLRERHPQLTQRTDTAGKIRLEIVNWTDCFKPGCWKRTLVGAGLMFFQQFTGINALIYYSPTLFGTMGLDYDMQLIMSGVLNVTQLIGVLSSLWTMDRFGRRGILLWGSFLMFVPHLIIAILVGKFSNDWPSHTAEGWTSVAFLLFYMLAFGASWGPVPWAMPAEVFPSSLRAKGVAISTCSNWINNFIIGLITPPLVRETGFGAYVFFAVFCLLSFIWVWFSVPETNGKSLEDMDEVFNDRSGVADVAKKERILAEVLAERVARQEQDQIAMSQEQAFKRHEVLSASNAVAKTILDRHSTRAFCTGQEVPISVIEECFSIAQHAPSSTNIQPWRVTLTSGAPLKRLSSALVAAFENKEELKLDEIPESFHHYRSELGHHVYGPNGYNINRGDTESMMKTVIDNFKFYNAPVVAVLYIDKELNKGDILSVGIYLQTLLLLLTEKGLGTQVSAAPTGYPEIIKKELGIEENMHILCTVGIGFENKSHHINSLKMPRDDRKQSVRFVME
;
A
#
# COMPACT_ATOMS: atom_id res chain seq x y z
N SER A 1 31.79 -11.46 -17.92
CA SER A 1 32.55 -10.52 -17.09
C SER A 1 32.98 -9.28 -17.87
N SER A 2 33.70 -9.35 -18.98
CA SER A 2 34.39 -8.16 -19.53
C SER A 2 33.57 -7.14 -20.35
N THR A 3 32.28 -7.38 -20.61
CA THR A 3 31.42 -6.44 -21.39
C THR A 3 30.54 -5.57 -20.49
N MET A 4 30.18 -6.06 -19.30
CA MET A 4 29.38 -5.31 -18.31
C MET A 4 30.25 -4.35 -17.48
N ASP A 5 31.49 -4.73 -17.14
CA ASP A 5 32.43 -3.85 -16.43
C ASP A 5 32.73 -2.59 -17.25
N LYS A 6 32.82 -2.72 -18.59
CA LYS A 6 32.98 -1.59 -19.51
C LYS A 6 31.75 -0.70 -19.62
N GLN A 7 30.56 -1.21 -19.37
CA GLN A 7 29.34 -0.39 -19.29
C GLN A 7 29.29 0.38 -17.97
N PHE A 8 29.77 -0.23 -16.88
CA PHE A 8 29.86 0.39 -15.55
C PHE A 8 30.85 1.57 -15.53
N ASP A 9 32.02 1.39 -16.14
CA ASP A 9 33.02 2.48 -16.28
C ASP A 9 32.54 3.62 -17.18
N ASN A 10 31.74 3.30 -18.20
CA ASN A 10 31.20 4.27 -19.16
C ASN A 10 29.98 5.04 -18.59
N VAL A 11 29.28 4.48 -17.60
CA VAL A 11 28.28 5.20 -16.79
C VAL A 11 28.96 6.10 -15.78
N LYS A 12 30.05 5.62 -15.15
CA LYS A 12 30.86 6.39 -14.21
C LYS A 12 31.54 7.59 -14.87
N SER A 13 32.09 7.43 -16.08
CA SER A 13 32.70 8.56 -16.81
C SER A 13 31.67 9.57 -17.34
N LYS A 14 30.46 9.13 -17.67
CA LYS A 14 29.36 10.04 -18.06
C LYS A 14 28.81 10.85 -16.90
N LEU A 15 28.88 10.33 -15.68
CA LEU A 15 28.58 11.09 -14.46
C LEU A 15 29.66 12.15 -14.17
N ASP A 16 30.92 11.85 -14.49
CA ASP A 16 32.05 12.78 -14.33
C ASP A 16 32.08 13.90 -15.41
N GLU A 17 31.67 13.61 -16.65
CA GLU A 17 31.65 14.59 -17.76
C GLU A 17 30.51 15.62 -17.68
N CYS A 18 29.48 15.39 -16.86
CA CYS A 18 28.32 16.27 -16.74
C CYS A 18 28.54 17.50 -15.82
N GLY A 19 29.79 17.77 -15.40
CA GLY A 19 30.13 19.00 -14.69
C GLY A 19 29.51 19.15 -13.29
N ALA A 20 29.10 18.05 -12.66
CA ALA A 20 28.57 18.04 -11.30
C ALA A 20 29.66 17.65 -10.28
N THR A 21 30.74 18.43 -10.19
CA THR A 21 31.69 18.33 -9.09
C THR A 21 31.98 19.70 -8.49
N THR A 22 31.05 20.19 -7.67
CA THR A 22 31.36 21.13 -6.58
C THR A 22 30.42 20.90 -5.41
N GLU A 23 30.98 20.33 -4.34
CA GLU A 23 30.67 20.56 -2.93
C GLU A 23 29.33 20.11 -2.29
N GLU A 24 28.26 19.72 -3.02
CA GLU A 24 26.99 19.31 -2.36
C GLU A 24 26.87 17.81 -1.98
N HIS A 25 27.76 16.93 -2.44
CA HIS A 25 27.69 15.49 -2.12
C HIS A 25 28.71 14.99 -1.08
N ALA A 26 29.43 15.89 -0.40
CA ALA A 26 30.29 15.52 0.73
C ALA A 26 29.52 15.29 2.05
N GLY A 27 28.18 15.39 2.04
CA GLY A 27 27.31 15.31 3.23
C GLY A 27 26.44 14.06 3.36
N MET A 28 26.48 13.08 2.45
CA MET A 28 25.74 11.82 2.65
C MET A 28 26.54 10.86 3.52
N SER A 29 26.54 11.14 4.82
CA SER A 29 26.74 10.07 5.80
C SER A 29 25.77 8.93 5.47
N MET A 30 26.30 7.72 5.28
CA MET A 30 25.53 6.51 4.99
C MET A 30 24.63 6.06 6.15
N ALA A 31 24.60 6.79 7.28
CA ALA A 31 23.67 6.53 8.36
C ALA A 31 22.26 7.06 8.01
N LEU A 32 21.24 6.21 8.15
CA LEU A 32 19.85 6.65 8.23
C LEU A 32 19.74 7.70 9.35
N GLU A 33 19.18 8.87 9.04
CA GLU A 33 18.84 9.82 10.11
C GLU A 33 17.77 9.18 10.99
N PRO A 34 18.01 9.07 12.31
CA PRO A 34 17.09 8.38 13.19
C PRO A 34 15.77 9.13 13.29
N TYR A 35 14.66 8.39 13.38
CA TYR A 35 13.33 8.99 13.57
C TYR A 35 13.15 9.58 14.98
N GLY A 36 13.96 9.16 15.95
CA GLY A 36 13.87 9.60 17.33
C GLY A 36 14.96 8.99 18.22
N PRO A 37 14.87 9.20 19.54
CA PRO A 37 15.81 8.61 20.49
C PRO A 37 15.69 7.08 20.49
N SER A 38 16.80 6.37 20.71
CA SER A 38 16.82 4.91 20.77
C SER A 38 16.33 4.37 22.11
N GLY A 39 15.97 3.08 22.11
CA GLY A 39 15.56 2.36 23.32
C GLY A 39 14.17 2.76 23.85
N PHE A 40 13.95 2.54 25.15
CA PHE A 40 12.64 2.79 25.80
C PHE A 40 12.12 4.22 25.67
N ARG A 41 13.01 5.22 25.64
CA ARG A 41 12.61 6.62 25.45
C ARG A 41 12.02 6.86 24.07
N GLY A 42 12.46 6.11 23.06
CA GLY A 42 11.94 6.17 21.69
C GLY A 42 10.53 5.64 21.52
N LEU A 43 10.06 4.76 22.41
CA LEU A 43 8.69 4.23 22.38
C LEU A 43 7.65 5.36 22.45
N PHE A 44 7.92 6.39 23.26
CA PHE A 44 7.05 7.55 23.42
C PHE A 44 7.13 8.52 22.22
N ALA A 45 8.21 8.48 21.44
CA ALA A 45 8.37 9.30 20.23
C ALA A 45 7.62 8.70 19.03
N SER A 46 7.33 7.40 19.03
CA SER A 46 6.61 6.70 17.96
C SER A 46 5.34 6.02 18.50
N PRO A 47 4.33 6.79 18.97
CA PRO A 47 3.18 6.25 19.70
C PRO A 47 2.33 5.30 18.86
N TYR A 48 2.21 5.54 17.55
CA TYR A 48 1.42 4.67 16.67
C TYR A 48 2.06 3.27 16.50
N VAL A 49 3.38 3.21 16.27
CA VAL A 49 4.11 1.93 16.18
C VAL A 49 4.10 1.22 17.52
N ALA A 50 4.36 1.94 18.61
CA ALA A 50 4.34 1.37 19.95
C ALA A 50 2.96 0.79 20.29
N ALA A 51 1.87 1.47 19.92
CA ALA A 51 0.51 0.95 20.08
C ALA A 51 0.25 -0.30 19.23
N CYS A 52 0.68 -0.31 17.96
CA CYS A 52 0.55 -1.49 17.09
C CYS A 52 1.33 -2.69 17.63
N ALA A 53 2.54 -2.47 18.13
CA ALA A 53 3.38 -3.51 18.71
C ALA A 53 2.80 -4.01 20.04
N ALA A 54 2.39 -3.11 20.95
CA ALA A 54 1.77 -3.49 22.21
C ALA A 54 0.46 -4.26 22.01
N PHE A 55 -0.34 -3.88 21.01
CA PHE A 55 -1.54 -4.61 20.64
C PHE A 55 -1.21 -5.99 20.05
N SER A 56 -0.20 -6.08 19.18
CA SER A 56 0.25 -7.36 18.62
C SER A 56 0.78 -8.30 19.70
N ALA A 57 1.42 -7.75 20.75
CA ALA A 57 1.98 -8.49 21.87
C ALA A 57 0.94 -9.18 22.79
N ILE A 58 -0.35 -8.93 22.56
CA ILE A 58 -1.41 -9.79 23.11
C ILE A 58 -1.21 -11.25 22.67
N GLY A 59 -0.60 -11.50 21.50
CA GLY A 59 -0.26 -12.87 21.08
C GLY A 59 0.77 -13.53 21.99
N GLY A 60 1.79 -12.80 22.44
CA GLY A 60 2.70 -13.24 23.49
C GLY A 60 1.98 -13.47 24.82
N LEU A 61 1.07 -12.57 25.21
CA LEU A 61 0.23 -12.77 26.40
C LEU A 61 -0.58 -14.07 26.33
N LEU A 62 -1.16 -14.41 25.18
CA LEU A 62 -1.90 -15.67 24.98
C LEU A 62 -1.01 -16.90 25.14
N PHE A 63 0.22 -16.83 24.63
CA PHE A 63 1.20 -17.88 24.85
C PHE A 63 1.47 -18.07 26.35
N GLY A 64 1.77 -16.98 27.06
CA GLY A 64 1.99 -17.02 28.50
C GLY A 64 0.77 -17.51 29.28
N TYR A 65 -0.43 -17.08 28.88
CA TYR A 65 -1.66 -17.44 29.56
C TYR A 65 -1.88 -18.95 29.56
N ASP A 66 -1.72 -19.63 28.41
CA ASP A 66 -1.88 -21.09 28.35
C ASP A 66 -0.84 -21.82 29.22
N GLN A 67 0.38 -21.28 29.32
CA GLN A 67 1.38 -21.88 30.21
C GLN A 67 1.02 -21.72 31.70
N GLY A 68 0.52 -20.55 32.08
CA GLY A 68 0.14 -20.28 33.48
C GLY A 68 -1.14 -21.00 33.91
N VAL A 69 -2.12 -21.17 33.00
CA VAL A 69 -3.44 -21.73 33.33
C VAL A 69 -3.36 -23.19 33.79
N ILE A 70 -2.48 -23.98 33.17
CA ILE A 70 -2.40 -25.43 33.43
C ILE A 70 -1.82 -25.74 34.82
N SER A 71 -0.93 -24.89 35.34
CA SER A 71 -0.16 -25.14 36.58
C SER A 71 -1.05 -25.46 37.79
N VAL A 72 -1.99 -24.58 38.10
CA VAL A 72 -2.94 -24.76 39.21
C VAL A 72 -4.05 -25.75 38.84
N THR A 73 -4.47 -25.77 37.57
CA THR A 73 -5.54 -26.66 37.07
C THR A 73 -5.23 -28.13 37.33
N LEU A 74 -3.97 -28.54 37.19
CA LEU A 74 -3.51 -29.93 37.37
C LEU A 74 -3.68 -30.49 38.79
N VAL A 75 -3.89 -29.62 39.77
CA VAL A 75 -4.03 -30.02 41.19
C VAL A 75 -5.40 -29.67 41.77
N MET A 76 -6.36 -29.24 40.94
CA MET A 76 -7.73 -28.96 41.39
C MET A 76 -8.56 -30.24 41.52
N ASP A 77 -9.28 -30.40 42.64
CA ASP A 77 -10.15 -31.55 42.91
C ASP A 77 -11.18 -31.78 41.78
N HIS A 78 -11.95 -30.75 41.41
CA HIS A 78 -12.97 -30.86 40.35
C HIS A 78 -12.42 -31.13 38.96
N PHE A 79 -11.14 -30.85 38.71
CA PHE A 79 -10.47 -31.20 37.46
C PHE A 79 -10.07 -32.68 37.48
N LEU A 80 -9.49 -33.16 38.59
CA LEU A 80 -9.13 -34.56 38.78
C LEU A 80 -10.37 -35.48 38.81
N ASP A 81 -11.51 -35.01 39.34
CA ASP A 81 -12.80 -35.71 39.27
C ASP A 81 -13.27 -35.88 37.82
N ARG A 82 -13.05 -34.86 36.98
CA ARG A 82 -13.48 -34.88 35.59
C ARG A 82 -12.57 -35.73 34.70
N PHE A 83 -11.27 -35.72 35.00
CA PHE A 83 -10.22 -36.40 34.25
C PHE A 83 -9.44 -37.31 35.20
N PRO A 84 -10.06 -38.41 35.70
CA PRO A 84 -9.42 -39.30 36.66
C PRO A 84 -8.16 -39.96 36.11
N GLU A 85 -7.95 -39.96 34.78
CA GLU A 85 -6.75 -40.51 34.17
C GLU A 85 -5.46 -39.75 34.51
N VAL A 86 -5.56 -38.49 34.97
CA VAL A 86 -4.42 -37.67 35.41
C VAL A 86 -4.34 -37.53 36.93
N SER A 87 -5.25 -38.14 37.69
CA SER A 87 -5.17 -38.18 39.14
C SER A 87 -3.99 -39.04 39.59
N ASP A 88 -3.42 -38.74 40.74
CA ASP A 88 -2.19 -39.41 41.17
C ASP A 88 -2.39 -40.90 41.45
N ASP A 89 -3.62 -41.41 41.59
CA ASP A 89 -3.89 -42.83 41.83
C ASP A 89 -4.08 -43.64 40.54
N ALA A 90 -4.18 -43.00 39.37
CA ALA A 90 -4.43 -43.68 38.11
C ALA A 90 -3.18 -44.40 37.53
N PRO A 91 -3.36 -45.59 36.91
CA PRO A 91 -2.28 -46.24 36.17
C PRO A 91 -1.76 -45.36 35.03
N GLY A 92 -0.45 -45.08 35.04
CA GLY A 92 0.21 -44.22 34.06
C GLY A 92 -0.11 -42.73 34.20
N ALA A 93 -0.63 -42.28 35.35
CA ALA A 93 -1.00 -40.90 35.60
C ALA A 93 0.11 -39.89 35.28
N GLY A 94 1.36 -40.19 35.65
CA GLY A 94 2.50 -39.34 35.33
C GLY A 94 2.64 -39.08 33.83
N PHE A 95 2.61 -40.13 33.01
CA PHE A 95 2.71 -40.00 31.56
C PHE A 95 1.50 -39.28 30.96
N LYS A 96 0.27 -39.57 31.42
CA LYS A 96 -0.94 -38.90 30.92
C LYS A 96 -0.99 -37.42 31.31
N LYS A 97 -0.62 -37.09 32.55
CA LYS A 97 -0.47 -35.70 33.03
C LYS A 97 0.58 -34.96 32.19
N GLY A 98 1.73 -35.59 31.92
CA GLY A 98 2.77 -35.08 31.04
C GLY A 98 2.29 -34.85 29.60
N LEU A 99 1.67 -35.87 29.00
CA LEU A 99 1.17 -35.83 27.63
C LEU A 99 0.13 -34.72 27.46
N MET A 100 -0.87 -34.66 28.32
CA MET A 100 -1.90 -33.63 28.26
C MET A 100 -1.30 -32.22 28.31
N THR A 101 -0.41 -31.94 29.27
CA THR A 101 0.25 -30.64 29.36
C THR A 101 1.06 -30.34 28.10
N ALA A 102 1.88 -31.29 27.64
CA ALA A 102 2.82 -31.12 26.54
C ALA A 102 2.15 -31.04 25.16
N MET A 103 0.94 -31.57 24.96
CA MET A 103 0.31 -31.57 23.64
C MET A 103 0.07 -30.16 23.07
N ILE A 104 -0.03 -29.12 23.91
CA ILE A 104 -0.05 -27.72 23.46
C ILE A 104 1.26 -27.34 22.74
N THR A 105 2.41 -27.78 23.25
CA THR A 105 3.72 -27.40 22.69
C THR A 105 4.06 -28.21 21.45
N LEU A 106 3.56 -29.45 21.35
CA LEU A 106 3.58 -30.20 20.08
C LEU A 106 2.72 -29.51 19.01
N GLY A 107 1.53 -29.04 19.38
CA GLY A 107 0.71 -28.20 18.50
C GLY A 107 1.46 -26.95 18.06
N ALA A 108 2.11 -26.27 19.01
CA ALA A 108 2.87 -25.05 18.76
C ALA A 108 4.08 -25.27 17.84
N PHE A 109 4.77 -26.41 17.94
CA PHE A 109 5.79 -26.81 16.99
C PHE A 109 5.25 -26.87 15.55
N ILE A 110 4.11 -27.54 15.34
CA ILE A 110 3.47 -27.64 14.03
C ILE A 110 3.00 -26.26 13.53
N GLY A 111 2.44 -25.44 14.42
CA GLY A 111 2.04 -24.07 14.13
C GLY A 111 3.21 -23.19 13.71
N ALA A 112 4.33 -23.26 14.43
CA ALA A 112 5.52 -22.46 14.14
C ALA A 112 6.15 -22.81 12.77
N ILE A 113 6.17 -24.11 12.40
CA ILE A 113 6.68 -24.57 11.09
C ILE A 113 5.86 -24.00 9.94
N ASN A 114 4.53 -24.07 10.03
CA ASN A 114 3.67 -23.67 8.92
C ASN A 114 3.47 -22.15 8.83
N GLN A 115 3.67 -21.41 9.92
CA GLN A 115 3.29 -20.00 9.99
C GLN A 115 4.09 -19.13 9.03
N GLY A 116 5.38 -19.40 8.82
CA GLY A 116 6.18 -18.63 7.87
C GLY A 116 5.57 -18.64 6.47
N TRP A 117 5.12 -19.80 6.01
CA TRP A 117 4.48 -19.96 4.72
C TRP A 117 3.12 -19.23 4.65
N ILE A 118 2.29 -19.35 5.70
CA ILE A 118 0.99 -18.67 5.76
C ILE A 118 1.19 -17.14 5.77
N ALA A 119 2.08 -16.63 6.63
CA ALA A 119 2.37 -15.19 6.75
C ALA A 119 2.91 -14.61 5.44
N ASP A 120 3.74 -15.35 4.72
CA ASP A 120 4.25 -14.93 3.42
C ASP A 120 3.16 -15.00 2.34
N TRP A 121 2.23 -15.95 2.41
CA TRP A 121 1.15 -16.10 1.44
C TRP A 121 0.05 -15.03 1.57
N ILE A 122 -0.52 -14.86 2.77
CA ILE A 122 -1.71 -14.01 2.99
C ILE A 122 -1.44 -12.68 3.71
N SER A 123 -0.18 -12.41 4.11
CA SER A 123 0.30 -11.31 4.97
C SER A 123 0.34 -11.64 6.46
N ARG A 124 1.24 -10.95 7.18
CA ARG A 124 1.41 -11.05 8.64
C ARG A 124 0.10 -10.73 9.37
N LYS A 125 -0.53 -9.61 9.02
CA LYS A 125 -1.84 -9.17 9.52
C LYS A 125 -2.92 -10.25 9.43
N ARG A 126 -3.12 -10.85 8.24
CA ARG A 126 -4.17 -11.87 8.04
C ARG A 126 -3.79 -13.21 8.68
N SER A 127 -2.51 -13.59 8.65
CA SER A 127 -2.05 -14.82 9.30
C SER A 127 -2.22 -14.78 10.82
N LEU A 128 -2.14 -13.61 11.44
CA LEU A 128 -2.45 -13.41 12.86
C LEU A 128 -3.93 -13.68 13.14
N MET A 129 -4.86 -13.23 12.29
CA MET A 129 -6.29 -13.56 12.43
C MET A 129 -6.56 -15.06 12.29
N VAL A 130 -5.91 -15.73 11.33
CA VAL A 130 -6.02 -17.19 11.17
C VAL A 130 -5.55 -17.91 12.44
N ALA A 131 -4.42 -17.48 13.00
CA ALA A 131 -3.88 -18.06 14.24
C ALA A 131 -4.84 -17.89 15.42
N VAL A 132 -5.47 -16.71 15.55
CA VAL A 132 -6.49 -16.46 16.57
C VAL A 132 -7.70 -17.37 16.41
N VAL A 133 -8.17 -17.60 15.19
CA VAL A 133 -9.31 -18.52 14.94
C VAL A 133 -8.95 -19.94 15.38
N VAL A 134 -7.78 -20.44 14.98
CA VAL A 134 -7.31 -21.79 15.37
C VAL A 134 -7.17 -21.89 16.90
N PHE A 135 -6.56 -20.89 17.53
CA PHE A 135 -6.44 -20.80 18.99
C PHE A 135 -7.80 -20.80 19.69
N THR A 136 -8.78 -20.04 19.17
CA THR A 136 -10.12 -19.93 19.74
C THR A 136 -10.87 -21.26 19.66
N ILE A 137 -10.75 -21.98 18.54
CA ILE A 137 -11.32 -23.32 18.38
C ILE A 137 -10.72 -24.26 19.44
N GLY A 138 -9.39 -24.30 19.55
CA GLY A 138 -8.71 -25.13 20.55
C GLY A 138 -9.11 -24.79 21.98
N SER A 139 -9.17 -23.50 22.32
CA SER A 139 -9.58 -23.00 23.65
C SER A 139 -11.03 -23.33 23.99
N THR A 140 -11.92 -23.26 23.00
CA THR A 140 -13.33 -23.65 23.16
C THR A 140 -13.43 -25.14 23.46
N LEU A 141 -12.67 -25.98 22.75
CA LEU A 141 -12.62 -27.43 23.01
C LEU A 141 -12.05 -27.76 24.41
N GLN A 142 -11.02 -27.03 24.86
CA GLN A 142 -10.48 -27.19 26.21
C GLN A 142 -11.53 -26.82 27.27
N THR A 143 -12.21 -25.69 27.10
CA THR A 143 -13.26 -25.21 28.01
C THR A 143 -14.44 -26.18 28.10
N ALA A 144 -14.88 -26.70 26.95
CA ALA A 144 -16.03 -27.60 26.84
C ALA A 144 -15.64 -29.09 26.98
N ALA A 145 -14.41 -29.39 27.42
CA ALA A 145 -13.89 -30.76 27.40
C ALA A 145 -14.73 -31.69 28.28
N VAL A 146 -15.24 -32.78 27.67
CA VAL A 146 -16.05 -33.78 28.37
C VAL A 146 -15.30 -35.07 28.69
N ASN A 147 -14.11 -35.26 28.13
CA ASN A 147 -13.25 -36.41 28.39
C ASN A 147 -11.79 -36.04 28.10
N TYR A 148 -10.87 -36.87 28.57
CA TYR A 148 -9.43 -36.66 28.44
C TYR A 148 -8.99 -36.45 26.99
N ALA A 149 -9.51 -37.26 26.04
CA ALA A 149 -9.15 -37.16 24.63
C ALA A 149 -9.54 -35.81 24.02
N MET A 150 -10.74 -35.30 24.32
CA MET A 150 -11.20 -33.99 23.86
C MET A 150 -10.32 -32.87 24.41
N LEU A 151 -9.91 -32.95 25.68
CA LEU A 151 -9.00 -31.98 26.28
C LEU A 151 -7.63 -32.00 25.59
N VAL A 152 -7.05 -33.19 25.38
CA VAL A 152 -5.77 -33.38 24.70
C VAL A 152 -5.81 -32.84 23.26
N VAL A 153 -6.87 -33.15 22.51
CA VAL A 153 -7.06 -32.63 21.13
C VAL A 153 -7.26 -31.11 21.15
N GLY A 154 -8.04 -30.59 22.10
CA GLY A 154 -8.21 -29.15 22.29
C GLY A 154 -6.89 -28.43 22.57
N ARG A 155 -6.02 -29.03 23.39
CA ARG A 155 -4.66 -28.54 23.66
C ARG A 155 -3.79 -28.59 22.40
N PHE A 156 -3.83 -29.67 21.64
CA PHE A 156 -3.09 -29.74 20.37
C PHE A 156 -3.51 -28.66 19.37
N ILE A 157 -4.83 -28.48 19.15
CA ILE A 157 -5.36 -27.47 18.22
C ILE A 157 -5.06 -26.05 18.72
N GLY A 158 -5.27 -25.79 20.01
CA GLY A 158 -4.96 -24.49 20.62
C GLY A 158 -3.47 -24.17 20.51
N GLY A 159 -2.63 -25.19 20.69
CA GLY A 159 -1.20 -25.15 20.49
C GLY A 159 -0.80 -24.72 19.09
N ILE A 160 -1.45 -25.22 18.03
CA ILE A 160 -1.17 -24.76 16.65
C ILE A 160 -1.35 -23.24 16.56
N GLY A 161 -2.43 -22.70 17.13
CA GLY A 161 -2.67 -21.25 17.19
C GLY A 161 -1.58 -20.50 17.97
N ILE A 162 -1.18 -21.00 19.14
CA ILE A 162 -0.08 -20.42 19.94
C ILE A 162 1.24 -20.42 19.18
N GLY A 163 1.60 -21.54 18.54
CA GLY A 163 2.81 -21.64 17.72
C GLY A 163 2.81 -20.64 16.56
N GLN A 164 1.67 -20.49 15.90
CA GLN A 164 1.49 -19.49 14.84
C GLN A 164 1.65 -18.05 15.38
N LEU A 165 1.04 -17.74 16.53
CA LEU A 165 1.19 -16.42 17.17
C LEU A 165 2.64 -16.13 17.56
N SER A 166 3.33 -17.11 18.16
CA SER A 166 4.73 -16.99 18.60
C SER A 166 5.72 -16.71 17.45
N MET A 167 5.35 -17.02 16.22
CA MET A 167 6.17 -16.75 15.04
C MET A 167 5.77 -15.44 14.35
N VAL A 168 4.47 -15.19 14.15
CA VAL A 168 4.01 -14.01 13.39
C VAL A 168 4.09 -12.71 14.16
N VAL A 169 3.87 -12.72 15.48
CA VAL A 169 3.86 -11.49 16.28
C VAL A 169 5.23 -10.82 16.32
N PRO A 170 6.33 -11.49 16.73
CA PRO A 170 7.65 -10.87 16.71
C PRO A 170 8.08 -10.49 15.29
N LEU A 171 7.70 -11.29 14.28
CA LEU A 171 7.94 -10.95 12.88
C LEU A 171 7.24 -9.64 12.51
N TYR A 172 5.94 -9.52 12.78
CA TYR A 172 5.16 -8.32 12.49
C TYR A 172 5.72 -7.08 13.21
N ILE A 173 5.99 -7.20 14.52
CA ILE A 173 6.61 -6.14 15.32
C ILE A 173 7.93 -5.70 14.68
N SER A 174 8.81 -6.64 14.32
CA SER A 174 10.12 -6.31 13.74
C SER A 174 10.01 -5.55 12.41
N GLU A 175 8.99 -5.86 11.60
CA GLU A 175 8.81 -5.31 10.26
C GLU A 175 8.17 -3.92 10.24
N ILE A 176 7.34 -3.60 11.24
CA ILE A 176 6.73 -2.27 11.39
C ILE A 176 7.63 -1.31 12.19
N SER A 177 8.54 -1.85 13.00
CA SER A 177 9.36 -1.07 13.92
C SER A 177 10.50 -0.32 13.22
N PRO A 178 10.69 0.97 13.56
CA PRO A 178 11.90 1.68 13.15
C PRO A 178 13.14 1.05 13.82
N PRO A 179 14.31 1.11 13.17
CA PRO A 179 15.52 0.43 13.65
C PRO A 179 15.90 0.74 15.10
N GLU A 180 15.67 1.97 15.56
CA GLU A 180 16.16 2.51 16.83
C GLU A 180 15.42 1.95 18.07
N ILE A 181 14.17 1.51 17.88
CA ILE A 181 13.30 1.00 18.96
C ILE A 181 12.89 -0.46 18.75
N ARG A 182 13.26 -1.06 17.61
CA ARG A 182 12.89 -2.45 17.26
C ARG A 182 13.28 -3.44 18.35
N GLY A 183 14.49 -3.32 18.90
CA GLY A 183 14.96 -4.18 19.99
C GLY A 183 14.05 -4.08 21.23
N SER A 184 13.77 -2.87 21.70
CA SER A 184 12.88 -2.65 22.85
C SER A 184 11.46 -3.18 22.64
N LEU A 185 10.92 -3.02 21.42
CA LEU A 185 9.59 -3.55 21.07
C LEU A 185 9.56 -5.09 21.02
N LEU A 186 10.66 -5.73 20.64
CA LEU A 186 10.77 -7.19 20.70
C LEU A 186 10.88 -7.69 22.14
N VAL A 187 11.56 -6.97 23.04
CA VAL A 187 11.55 -7.39 24.46
C VAL A 187 10.18 -7.19 25.13
N PHE A 188 9.38 -6.25 24.65
CA PHE A 188 8.00 -6.10 25.10
C PHE A 188 7.15 -7.36 24.84
N GLU A 189 7.47 -8.13 23.79
CA GLU A 189 6.84 -9.42 23.52
C GLU A 189 7.13 -10.43 24.64
N GLU A 190 8.40 -10.61 25.00
CA GLU A 190 8.81 -11.51 26.09
C GLU A 190 8.19 -11.09 27.42
N LEU A 191 8.15 -9.78 27.69
CA LEU A 191 7.48 -9.24 28.86
C LEU A 191 5.99 -9.59 28.86
N SER A 192 5.33 -9.51 27.71
CA SER A 192 3.90 -9.85 27.57
C SER A 192 3.65 -11.34 27.81
N ILE A 193 4.56 -12.24 27.38
CA ILE A 193 4.50 -13.67 27.69
C ILE A 193 4.54 -13.88 29.21
N VAL A 194 5.53 -13.33 29.91
CA VAL A 194 5.64 -13.55 31.36
C VAL A 194 4.47 -12.92 32.13
N ILE A 195 3.99 -11.75 31.70
CA ILE A 195 2.76 -11.17 32.25
C ILE A 195 1.57 -12.12 32.05
N GLY A 196 1.44 -12.74 30.88
CA GLY A 196 0.43 -13.75 30.60
C GLY A 196 0.48 -14.93 31.57
N ILE A 197 1.68 -15.46 31.84
CA ILE A 197 1.89 -16.55 32.81
C ILE A 197 1.39 -16.15 34.20
N VAL A 198 1.84 -14.99 34.69
CA VAL A 198 1.47 -14.49 36.02
C VAL A 198 -0.03 -14.24 36.13
N VAL A 199 -0.63 -13.57 35.15
CA VAL A 199 -2.07 -13.25 35.15
C VAL A 199 -2.90 -14.52 35.12
N ALA A 200 -2.58 -15.47 34.24
CA ALA A 200 -3.30 -16.74 34.16
C ALA A 200 -3.17 -17.55 35.45
N PHE A 201 -1.96 -17.62 36.03
CA PHE A 201 -1.74 -18.32 37.29
C PHE A 201 -2.64 -17.77 38.40
N TRP A 202 -2.68 -16.45 38.59
CA TRP A 202 -3.47 -15.82 39.66
C TRP A 202 -4.98 -15.85 39.39
N ILE A 203 -5.41 -15.80 38.13
CA ILE A 203 -6.81 -16.06 37.76
C ILE A 203 -7.19 -17.48 38.18
N THR A 204 -6.40 -18.48 37.78
CA THR A 204 -6.68 -19.88 38.08
C THR A 204 -6.59 -20.17 39.58
N TYR A 205 -5.67 -19.52 40.30
CA TYR A 205 -5.61 -19.57 41.77
C TYR A 205 -6.90 -19.02 42.40
N GLY A 206 -7.43 -17.91 41.88
CA GLY A 206 -8.68 -17.32 42.38
C GLY A 206 -9.94 -18.13 42.07
N THR A 207 -9.93 -18.95 41.01
CA THR A 207 -11.07 -19.81 40.65
C THR A 207 -11.04 -21.18 41.33
N LYS A 208 -9.93 -21.56 41.98
CA LYS A 208 -9.75 -22.90 42.59
C LYS A 208 -10.84 -23.26 43.60
N ASP A 209 -11.34 -22.28 44.35
CA ASP A 209 -12.29 -22.47 45.44
C ASP A 209 -13.76 -22.48 44.96
N ILE A 210 -14.01 -22.38 43.64
CA ILE A 210 -15.35 -22.51 43.06
C ILE A 210 -15.80 -23.98 43.18
N SER A 211 -16.92 -24.22 43.86
CA SER A 211 -17.48 -25.54 44.16
C SER A 211 -18.12 -26.28 42.97
N SER A 212 -17.73 -25.96 41.74
CA SER A 212 -18.23 -26.60 40.52
C SER A 212 -17.11 -26.76 39.48
N HIS A 213 -17.41 -27.46 38.38
CA HIS A 213 -16.48 -27.59 37.25
C HIS A 213 -16.02 -26.24 36.66
N TRP A 214 -16.72 -25.14 36.96
CA TRP A 214 -16.27 -23.79 36.62
C TRP A 214 -14.93 -23.39 37.25
N SER A 215 -14.46 -24.07 38.30
CA SER A 215 -13.13 -23.87 38.89
C SER A 215 -12.00 -23.94 37.85
N TRP A 216 -12.04 -24.94 36.97
CA TRP A 216 -11.06 -25.13 35.89
C TRP A 216 -11.56 -24.67 34.51
N GLN A 217 -12.88 -24.70 34.26
CA GLN A 217 -13.43 -24.27 32.96
C GLN A 217 -13.36 -22.75 32.77
N LEU A 218 -13.59 -21.96 33.83
CA LEU A 218 -13.59 -20.50 33.73
C LEU A 218 -12.22 -19.93 33.31
N PRO A 219 -11.09 -20.37 33.88
CA PRO A 219 -9.77 -19.95 33.40
C PRO A 219 -9.51 -20.27 31.92
N PHE A 220 -9.91 -21.46 31.44
CA PHE A 220 -9.82 -21.80 30.01
C PHE A 220 -10.75 -20.95 29.14
N LEU A 221 -11.94 -20.59 29.63
CA LEU A 221 -12.87 -19.72 28.91
C LEU A 221 -12.30 -18.31 28.76
N LEU A 222 -11.71 -17.77 29.83
CA LEU A 222 -11.20 -16.41 29.88
C LEU A 222 -10.05 -16.16 28.90
N GLN A 223 -9.27 -17.20 28.54
CA GLN A 223 -8.19 -17.07 27.56
C GLN A 223 -8.68 -16.71 26.15
N ILE A 224 -9.96 -16.98 25.84
CA ILE A 224 -10.56 -16.64 24.55
C ILE A 224 -10.70 -15.12 24.38
N LEU A 225 -10.93 -14.37 25.47
CA LEU A 225 -11.16 -12.93 25.42
C LEU A 225 -9.98 -12.14 24.83
N PRO A 226 -8.72 -12.27 25.32
CA PRO A 226 -7.57 -11.63 24.68
C PRO A 226 -7.36 -12.11 23.24
N GLY A 227 -7.70 -13.37 22.93
CA GLY A 227 -7.67 -13.92 21.57
C GLY A 227 -8.60 -13.16 20.63
N LEU A 228 -9.87 -13.03 20.99
CA LEU A 228 -10.85 -12.28 20.21
C LEU A 228 -10.48 -10.81 20.08
N LEU A 229 -10.02 -10.18 21.17
CA LEU A 229 -9.53 -8.80 21.14
C LEU A 229 -8.42 -8.63 20.10
N LEU A 230 -7.43 -9.51 20.12
CA LEU A 230 -6.34 -9.54 19.15
C LEU A 230 -6.86 -9.75 17.72
N GLY A 231 -7.76 -10.71 17.51
CA GLY A 231 -8.34 -11.03 16.19
C GLY A 231 -9.12 -9.87 15.57
N PHE A 232 -10.01 -9.24 16.34
CA PHE A 232 -10.80 -8.09 15.88
C PHE A 232 -9.91 -6.85 15.67
N GLY A 233 -9.03 -6.55 16.62
CA GLY A 233 -8.16 -5.37 16.48
C GLY A 233 -7.11 -5.54 15.39
N ALA A 234 -6.71 -6.78 15.04
CA ALA A 234 -5.83 -7.05 13.91
C ALA A 234 -6.41 -6.60 12.57
N ILE A 235 -7.73 -6.38 12.45
CA ILE A 235 -8.36 -5.80 11.25
C ILE A 235 -7.90 -4.36 11.03
N PHE A 236 -7.59 -3.62 12.10
CA PHE A 236 -7.17 -2.22 12.04
C PHE A 236 -5.65 -2.03 11.94
N LEU A 237 -4.87 -3.09 12.16
CA LEU A 237 -3.43 -3.06 12.00
C LEU A 237 -3.02 -2.76 10.55
N PRO A 238 -1.97 -1.94 10.33
CA PRO A 238 -1.43 -1.70 8.99
C PRO A 238 -0.75 -2.95 8.43
N TYR A 239 -0.64 -3.04 7.10
CA TYR A 239 0.15 -4.11 6.48
C TYR A 239 1.63 -3.85 6.70
N SER A 240 2.43 -4.92 6.78
CA SER A 240 3.88 -4.80 6.85
C SER A 240 4.42 -4.22 5.53
N PRO A 241 5.18 -3.11 5.57
CA PRO A 241 5.81 -2.56 4.37
C PRO A 241 6.79 -3.55 3.72
N ARG A 242 7.50 -4.33 4.53
CA ARG A 242 8.43 -5.37 4.06
C ARG A 242 7.72 -6.50 3.35
N TRP A 243 6.55 -6.92 3.86
CA TRP A 243 5.71 -7.90 3.18
C TRP A 243 5.21 -7.37 1.84
N LEU A 244 4.71 -6.12 1.80
CA LEU A 244 4.21 -5.49 0.58
C LEU A 244 5.31 -5.39 -0.49
N ALA A 245 6.52 -4.97 -0.11
CA ALA A 245 7.68 -4.94 -0.99
C ALA A 245 8.04 -6.34 -1.53
N SER A 246 7.96 -7.39 -0.69
CA SER A 246 8.17 -8.79 -1.14
C SER A 246 7.11 -9.32 -2.11
N LYS A 247 5.99 -8.61 -2.27
CA LYS A 247 4.90 -8.92 -3.20
C LYS A 247 4.86 -7.99 -4.41
N ASP A 248 5.95 -7.25 -4.65
CA ASP A 248 6.06 -6.26 -5.72
C ASP A 248 5.00 -5.13 -5.63
N ARG A 249 4.44 -4.89 -4.42
CA ARG A 249 3.45 -3.83 -4.14
C ARG A 249 4.15 -2.62 -3.51
N GLU A 250 5.07 -2.03 -4.26
CA GLU A 250 5.98 -0.99 -3.76
C GLU A 250 5.26 0.28 -3.29
N GLU A 251 4.26 0.77 -4.01
CA GLU A 251 3.52 1.99 -3.65
C GLU A 251 2.76 1.84 -2.33
N GLU A 252 2.03 0.74 -2.16
CA GLU A 252 1.34 0.46 -0.90
C GLU A 252 2.32 0.32 0.27
N ALA A 253 3.54 -0.18 0.01
CA ALA A 253 4.58 -0.25 1.03
C ALA A 253 5.00 1.16 1.49
N LEU A 254 5.11 2.13 0.57
CA LEU A 254 5.40 3.52 0.89
C LEU A 254 4.29 4.14 1.75
N THR A 255 3.03 4.02 1.31
CA THR A 255 1.89 4.58 2.04
C THR A 255 1.76 3.98 3.45
N ASN A 256 1.94 2.65 3.60
CA ASN A 256 1.92 2.02 4.93
C ASN A 256 3.13 2.42 5.78
N LEU A 257 4.32 2.59 5.19
CA LEU A 257 5.50 3.05 5.91
C LEU A 257 5.34 4.49 6.40
N ALA A 258 4.88 5.39 5.53
CA ALA A 258 4.58 6.79 5.87
C ALA A 258 3.57 6.88 7.03
N LYS A 259 2.50 6.07 6.97
CA LYS A 259 1.52 5.93 8.05
C LYS A 259 2.15 5.44 9.35
N LEU A 260 3.00 4.42 9.29
CA LEU A 260 3.71 3.89 10.47
C LEU A 260 4.65 4.91 11.10
N ARG A 261 5.34 5.71 10.28
CA ARG A 261 6.25 6.77 10.73
C ARG A 261 5.52 8.06 11.12
N ALA A 262 4.22 8.16 10.85
CA ALA A 262 3.42 9.38 11.02
C ALA A 262 4.04 10.60 10.32
N LEU A 263 4.59 10.38 9.12
CA LEU A 263 5.27 11.39 8.30
C LEU A 263 4.70 11.36 6.86
N PRO A 264 4.81 12.47 6.10
CA PRO A 264 4.45 12.48 4.69
C PRO A 264 5.27 11.47 3.87
N GLU A 265 4.68 10.96 2.79
CA GLU A 265 5.38 10.04 1.87
C GLU A 265 6.65 10.67 1.27
N ASN A 266 6.70 11.99 1.12
CA ASN A 266 7.83 12.72 0.55
C ASN A 266 8.95 13.03 1.57
N ASP A 267 8.84 12.63 2.84
CA ASP A 267 9.91 12.81 3.83
C ASP A 267 11.16 12.00 3.41
N SER A 268 12.33 12.63 3.45
CA SER A 268 13.58 12.03 2.99
C SER A 268 13.94 10.75 3.75
N ARG A 269 13.61 10.66 5.04
CA ARG A 269 13.86 9.48 5.87
C ARG A 269 12.95 8.33 5.48
N VAL A 270 11.67 8.62 5.25
CA VAL A 270 10.67 7.63 4.80
C VAL A 270 11.03 7.08 3.43
N GLN A 271 11.39 7.95 2.48
CA GLN A 271 11.84 7.55 1.14
C GLN A 271 13.08 6.65 1.22
N ARG A 272 14.07 7.02 2.03
CA ARG A 272 15.30 6.22 2.20
C ARG A 272 15.02 4.85 2.80
N GLU A 273 14.25 4.79 3.89
CA GLU A 273 13.89 3.51 4.51
C GLU A 273 13.05 2.63 3.57
N TRP A 274 12.14 3.22 2.79
CA TRP A 274 11.38 2.49 1.80
C TRP A 274 12.26 1.89 0.70
N MET A 275 13.23 2.65 0.19
CA MET A 275 14.20 2.15 -0.79
C MET A 275 15.04 0.99 -0.22
N ASP A 276 15.48 1.10 1.03
CA ASP A 276 16.19 0.02 1.72
C ASP A 276 15.32 -1.24 1.88
N ILE A 277 14.02 -1.08 2.14
CA ILE A 277 13.06 -2.18 2.24
C ILE A 277 12.89 -2.87 0.88
N ILE A 278 12.77 -2.12 -0.22
CA ILE A 278 12.67 -2.69 -1.57
C ILE A 278 13.97 -3.40 -1.96
N ALA A 279 15.12 -2.77 -1.70
CA ALA A 279 16.42 -3.36 -1.97
C ALA A 279 16.60 -4.68 -1.21
N GLU A 280 16.20 -4.74 0.06
CA GLU A 280 16.19 -5.97 0.85
C GLU A 280 15.26 -7.04 0.24
N ALA A 281 14.04 -6.68 -0.15
CA ALA A 281 13.10 -7.62 -0.76
C ALA A 281 13.63 -8.22 -2.07
N ARG A 282 14.19 -7.37 -2.95
CA ARG A 282 14.83 -7.79 -4.21
C ARG A 282 16.08 -8.62 -3.96
N PHE A 283 16.88 -8.26 -2.96
CA PHE A 283 18.05 -9.02 -2.54
C PHE A 283 17.66 -10.45 -2.15
N GLN A 284 16.68 -10.61 -1.25
CA GLN A 284 16.19 -11.93 -0.83
C GLN A 284 15.68 -12.76 -2.02
N ALA A 285 14.91 -12.14 -2.92
CA ALA A 285 14.43 -12.79 -4.14
C ALA A 285 15.59 -13.21 -5.07
N SER A 286 16.63 -12.38 -5.20
CA SER A 286 17.80 -12.66 -6.03
C SER A 286 18.65 -13.81 -5.49
N VAL A 287 18.85 -13.88 -4.16
CA VAL A 287 19.61 -14.96 -3.51
C VAL A 287 18.86 -16.28 -3.65
N LEU A 288 17.54 -16.26 -3.48
CA LEU A 288 16.72 -17.46 -3.65
C LEU A 288 16.76 -17.99 -5.09
N ARG A 289 16.71 -17.10 -6.10
CA ARG A 289 16.86 -17.45 -7.52
C ARG A 289 18.23 -18.03 -7.85
N GLU A 290 19.29 -17.49 -7.25
CA GLU A 290 20.66 -17.96 -7.47
C GLU A 290 20.93 -19.33 -6.84
N ARG A 291 20.44 -19.55 -5.61
CA ARG A 291 20.61 -20.83 -4.90
C ARG A 291 19.77 -21.94 -5.51
N HIS A 292 18.54 -21.63 -5.98
CA HIS A 292 17.57 -22.64 -6.44
C HIS A 292 16.92 -22.29 -7.79
N PRO A 293 17.69 -22.08 -8.88
CA PRO A 293 17.18 -21.54 -10.15
C PRO A 293 16.08 -22.40 -10.79
N GLN A 294 16.18 -23.73 -10.68
CA GLN A 294 15.20 -24.66 -11.24
C GLN A 294 13.87 -24.68 -10.49
N LEU A 295 13.87 -24.32 -9.20
CA LEU A 295 12.68 -24.34 -8.35
C LEU A 295 11.97 -22.98 -8.33
N THR A 296 12.70 -21.88 -8.52
CA THR A 296 12.08 -20.54 -8.54
C THR A 296 11.29 -20.25 -9.82
N GLN A 297 11.60 -20.94 -10.93
CA GLN A 297 10.84 -20.84 -12.20
C GLN A 297 9.51 -21.61 -12.18
N ARG A 298 9.33 -22.51 -11.21
CA ARG A 298 8.12 -23.33 -11.08
C ARG A 298 7.03 -22.57 -10.32
N THR A 299 5.88 -22.39 -10.97
CA THR A 299 4.71 -21.68 -10.40
C THR A 299 3.72 -22.60 -9.70
N ASP A 300 3.87 -23.92 -9.84
CA ASP A 300 3.00 -24.93 -9.24
C ASP A 300 3.17 -25.00 -7.71
N THR A 301 2.08 -25.36 -7.02
CA THR A 301 2.04 -25.42 -5.55
C THR A 301 3.08 -26.40 -4.98
N ALA A 302 3.33 -27.52 -5.67
CA ALA A 302 4.34 -28.49 -5.26
C ALA A 302 5.77 -27.93 -5.43
N GLY A 303 6.02 -27.19 -6.51
CA GLY A 303 7.26 -26.42 -6.72
C GLY A 303 7.52 -25.41 -5.59
N LYS A 304 6.50 -24.66 -5.15
CA LYS A 304 6.61 -23.71 -4.04
C LYS A 304 6.87 -24.38 -2.70
N ILE A 305 6.18 -25.49 -2.39
CA ILE A 305 6.44 -26.26 -1.16
C ILE A 305 7.87 -26.81 -1.17
N ARG A 306 8.33 -27.35 -2.32
CA ARG A 306 9.68 -27.87 -2.44
C ARG A 306 10.73 -26.76 -2.29
N LEU A 307 10.50 -25.58 -2.87
CA LEU A 307 11.36 -24.42 -2.70
C LEU A 307 11.47 -24.01 -1.23
N GLU A 308 10.35 -23.97 -0.51
CA GLU A 308 10.35 -23.73 0.94
C GLU A 308 11.19 -24.78 1.68
N ILE A 309 10.94 -26.07 1.47
CA ILE A 309 11.71 -27.13 2.16
C ILE A 309 13.21 -27.00 1.91
N VAL A 310 13.62 -26.74 0.67
CA VAL A 310 15.04 -26.61 0.33
C VAL A 310 15.65 -25.33 0.93
N ASN A 311 14.87 -24.25 1.04
CA ASN A 311 15.34 -23.03 1.72
C ASN A 311 15.62 -23.26 3.22
N TRP A 312 14.86 -24.14 3.88
CA TRP A 312 15.18 -24.55 5.26
C TRP A 312 16.47 -25.37 5.33
N THR A 313 16.75 -26.22 4.34
CA THR A 313 17.98 -27.03 4.33
C THR A 313 19.23 -26.21 4.05
N ASP A 314 19.12 -25.03 3.44
CA ASP A 314 20.24 -24.10 3.24
C ASP A 314 20.88 -23.67 4.57
N CYS A 315 20.12 -23.64 5.67
CA CYS A 315 20.66 -23.33 7.00
C CYS A 315 21.69 -24.37 7.47
N PHE A 316 21.58 -25.62 7.01
CA PHE A 316 22.46 -26.72 7.40
C PHE A 316 23.67 -26.91 6.45
N LYS A 317 23.83 -26.04 5.44
CA LYS A 317 24.94 -26.09 4.50
C LYS A 317 26.25 -25.52 5.09
N PRO A 318 27.41 -25.84 4.50
CA PRO A 318 28.68 -25.22 4.88
C PRO A 318 28.59 -23.69 4.91
N GLY A 319 29.13 -23.07 5.95
CA GLY A 319 29.01 -21.62 6.22
C GLY A 319 27.91 -21.25 7.20
N CYS A 320 26.76 -21.94 7.23
CA CYS A 320 25.64 -21.59 8.11
C CYS A 320 25.36 -22.63 9.22
N TRP A 321 25.80 -23.88 9.06
CA TRP A 321 25.43 -24.95 10.00
C TRP A 321 25.86 -24.70 11.46
N LYS A 322 27.01 -24.03 11.70
CA LYS A 322 27.45 -23.65 13.05
C LYS A 322 26.52 -22.61 13.68
N ARG A 323 26.05 -21.65 12.88
CA ARG A 323 25.07 -20.63 13.28
C ARG A 323 23.74 -21.29 13.63
N THR A 324 23.33 -22.29 12.86
CA THR A 324 22.16 -23.12 13.17
C THR A 324 22.32 -23.94 14.44
N LEU A 325 23.49 -24.52 14.69
CA LEU A 325 23.77 -25.23 15.93
C LEU A 325 23.69 -24.30 17.14
N VAL A 326 24.19 -23.06 17.04
CA VAL A 326 24.06 -22.05 18.10
C VAL A 326 22.60 -21.69 18.32
N GLY A 327 21.87 -21.29 17.27
CA GLY A 327 20.46 -20.87 17.40
C GLY A 327 19.55 -21.99 17.94
N ALA A 328 19.62 -23.19 17.36
CA ALA A 328 18.85 -24.34 17.82
C ALA A 328 19.30 -24.86 19.19
N GLY A 329 20.61 -24.79 19.47
CA GLY A 329 21.22 -25.24 20.73
C GLY A 329 20.85 -24.35 21.92
N LEU A 330 20.80 -23.02 21.73
CA LEU A 330 20.32 -22.09 22.76
C LEU A 330 18.90 -22.43 23.19
N MET A 331 18.02 -22.68 22.21
CA MET A 331 16.63 -23.05 22.46
C MET A 331 16.50 -24.44 23.07
N PHE A 332 17.36 -25.39 22.70
CA PHE A 332 17.44 -26.69 23.37
C PHE A 332 17.78 -26.54 24.85
N PHE A 333 18.89 -25.85 25.17
CA PHE A 333 19.35 -25.71 26.55
C PHE A 333 18.40 -24.87 27.40
N GLN A 334 17.76 -23.84 26.84
CA GLN A 334 16.73 -23.06 27.54
C GLN A 334 15.61 -23.96 28.09
N GLN A 335 15.20 -24.98 27.32
CA GLN A 335 14.15 -25.91 27.71
C GLN A 335 14.68 -26.92 28.73
N PHE A 336 15.84 -27.51 28.43
CA PHE A 336 16.43 -28.59 29.23
C PHE A 336 17.01 -28.14 30.58
N THR A 337 17.25 -26.85 30.79
CA THR A 337 17.55 -26.32 32.13
C THR A 337 16.36 -26.42 33.08
N GLY A 338 15.15 -26.70 32.57
CA GLY A 338 13.99 -27.09 33.38
C GLY A 338 12.94 -26.01 33.58
N ILE A 339 13.00 -24.89 32.86
CA ILE A 339 12.06 -23.77 33.08
C ILE A 339 10.59 -24.17 32.96
N ASN A 340 10.22 -24.93 31.93
CA ASN A 340 8.83 -25.31 31.70
C ASN A 340 8.35 -26.40 32.68
N ALA A 341 9.27 -27.21 33.22
CA ALA A 341 8.95 -28.09 34.34
C ALA A 341 8.48 -27.27 35.55
N LEU A 342 9.16 -26.16 35.84
CA LEU A 342 8.77 -25.26 36.93
C LEU A 342 7.45 -24.56 36.63
N ILE A 343 7.27 -24.00 35.43
CA ILE A 343 6.03 -23.26 35.09
C ILE A 343 4.80 -24.18 35.17
N TYR A 344 4.88 -25.38 34.59
CA TYR A 344 3.73 -26.29 34.51
C TYR A 344 3.46 -27.08 35.78
N TYR A 345 4.49 -27.41 36.56
CA TYR A 345 4.39 -28.35 37.67
C TYR A 345 4.91 -27.79 38.99
N SER A 346 5.03 -26.46 39.13
CA SER A 346 5.52 -25.85 40.37
C SER A 346 4.76 -26.29 41.63
N PRO A 347 3.42 -26.45 41.67
CA PRO A 347 2.76 -26.89 42.89
C PRO A 347 3.25 -28.28 43.32
N THR A 348 3.33 -29.20 42.37
CA THR A 348 3.85 -30.56 42.59
C THR A 348 5.30 -30.55 43.04
N LEU A 349 6.15 -29.70 42.45
CA LEU A 349 7.56 -29.58 42.85
C LEU A 349 7.70 -29.01 44.27
N PHE A 350 6.91 -28.00 44.64
CA PHE A 350 6.89 -27.49 46.01
C PHE A 350 6.37 -28.52 47.01
N GLY A 351 5.46 -29.41 46.60
CA GLY A 351 5.02 -30.54 47.42
C GLY A 351 6.16 -31.49 47.77
N THR A 352 7.13 -31.69 46.87
CA THR A 352 8.33 -32.50 47.17
C THR A 352 9.24 -31.89 48.23
N MET A 353 9.08 -30.59 48.53
CA MET A 353 9.83 -29.84 49.53
C MET A 353 9.09 -29.74 50.88
N GLY A 354 7.97 -30.46 51.04
CA GLY A 354 7.24 -30.55 52.31
C GLY A 354 6.24 -29.42 52.57
N LEU A 355 5.90 -28.62 51.56
CA LEU A 355 4.90 -27.56 51.68
C LEU A 355 3.49 -28.16 51.68
N ASP A 356 2.57 -27.58 52.44
CA ASP A 356 1.14 -27.88 52.36
C ASP A 356 0.52 -27.40 51.04
N TYR A 357 -0.70 -27.84 50.74
CA TYR A 357 -1.37 -27.57 49.47
C TYR A 357 -1.53 -26.06 49.17
N ASP A 358 -1.98 -25.27 50.15
CA ASP A 358 -2.18 -23.84 49.94
C ASP A 358 -0.84 -23.12 49.72
N MET A 359 0.20 -23.50 50.47
CA MET A 359 1.53 -22.91 50.33
C MET A 359 2.21 -23.32 49.02
N GLN A 360 2.00 -24.55 48.53
CA GLN A 360 2.47 -24.99 47.21
C GLN A 360 1.95 -24.06 46.10
N LEU A 361 0.67 -23.69 46.16
CA LEU A 361 0.04 -22.80 45.21
C LEU A 361 0.52 -21.35 45.36
N ILE A 362 0.58 -20.82 46.58
CA ILE A 362 1.07 -19.45 46.82
C ILE A 362 2.52 -19.30 46.35
N MET A 363 3.41 -20.23 46.72
CA MET A 363 4.82 -20.18 46.33
C MET A 363 5.01 -20.38 44.82
N SER A 364 4.14 -21.13 44.16
CA SER A 364 4.09 -21.21 42.69
C SER A 364 3.78 -19.85 42.05
N GLY A 365 2.83 -19.09 42.62
CA GLY A 365 2.54 -17.74 42.17
C GLY A 365 3.72 -16.79 42.38
N VAL A 366 4.35 -16.86 43.55
CA VAL A 366 5.57 -16.08 43.87
C VAL A 366 6.72 -16.42 42.93
N LEU A 367 6.88 -17.69 42.55
CA LEU A 367 7.87 -18.15 41.59
C LEU A 367 7.67 -17.46 40.23
N ASN A 368 6.44 -17.43 39.70
CA ASN A 368 6.14 -16.74 38.44
C ASN A 368 6.38 -15.21 38.53
N VAL A 369 6.08 -14.57 39.67
CA VAL A 369 6.39 -13.15 39.88
C VAL A 369 7.92 -12.92 39.93
N THR A 370 8.67 -13.85 40.50
CA THR A 370 10.13 -13.78 40.55
C THR A 370 10.74 -13.87 39.15
N GLN A 371 10.16 -14.68 38.26
CA GLN A 371 10.52 -14.71 36.84
C GLN A 371 10.31 -13.34 36.18
N LEU A 372 9.17 -12.68 36.43
CA LEU A 372 8.86 -11.37 35.88
C LEU A 372 9.89 -10.32 36.32
N ILE A 373 10.29 -10.33 37.58
CA ILE A 373 11.35 -9.45 38.10
C ILE A 373 12.68 -9.74 37.39
N GLY A 374 13.01 -11.03 37.18
CA GLY A 374 14.20 -11.45 36.44
C GLY A 374 14.20 -10.91 35.01
N VAL A 375 13.11 -11.09 34.27
CA VAL A 375 12.99 -10.59 32.89
C VAL A 375 13.03 -9.06 32.84
N LEU A 376 12.41 -8.35 33.78
CA LEU A 376 12.53 -6.89 33.87
C LEU A 376 13.98 -6.44 34.08
N SER A 377 14.77 -7.18 34.86
CA SER A 377 16.19 -6.87 35.05
C SER A 377 17.01 -7.06 33.76
N SER A 378 16.59 -8.00 32.90
CA SER A 378 17.28 -8.30 31.63
C SER A 378 17.30 -7.13 30.65
N LEU A 379 16.28 -6.26 30.72
CA LEU A 379 16.18 -5.03 29.92
C LEU A 379 17.39 -4.12 30.07
N TRP A 380 18.05 -4.18 31.23
CA TRP A 380 19.22 -3.37 31.52
C TRP A 380 20.53 -4.16 31.41
N THR A 381 20.51 -5.46 31.73
CA THR A 381 21.74 -6.27 31.75
C THR A 381 22.20 -6.70 30.35
N MET A 382 21.28 -7.04 29.43
CA MET A 382 21.61 -7.64 28.13
C MET A 382 22.58 -6.81 27.29
N ASP A 383 22.39 -5.48 27.27
CA ASP A 383 23.23 -4.60 26.47
C ASP A 383 24.55 -4.21 27.15
N ARG A 384 24.67 -4.38 28.48
CA ARG A 384 25.86 -3.99 29.25
C ARG A 384 26.87 -5.11 29.45
N PHE A 385 26.42 -6.33 29.73
CA PHE A 385 27.30 -7.42 30.19
C PHE A 385 27.70 -8.43 29.10
N GLY A 386 27.19 -8.25 27.87
CA GLY A 386 27.41 -9.19 26.78
C GLY A 386 26.53 -10.43 26.89
N ARG A 387 26.15 -11.00 25.74
CA ARG A 387 25.19 -12.11 25.71
C ARG A 387 25.82 -13.41 26.21
N ARG A 388 27.09 -13.69 25.85
CA ARG A 388 27.79 -14.92 26.26
C ARG A 388 28.07 -14.93 27.76
N GLY A 389 28.48 -13.78 28.32
CA GLY A 389 28.73 -13.62 29.75
C GLY A 389 27.47 -13.89 30.59
N ILE A 390 26.32 -13.35 30.16
CA ILE A 390 25.02 -13.56 30.81
C ILE A 390 24.61 -15.03 30.78
N LEU A 391 24.79 -15.73 29.65
CA LEU A 391 24.47 -17.17 29.56
C LEU A 391 25.35 -18.02 30.49
N LEU A 392 26.67 -17.75 30.56
CA LEU A 392 27.59 -18.47 31.44
C LEU A 392 27.24 -18.27 32.91
N TRP A 393 27.10 -17.02 33.35
CA TRP A 393 26.70 -16.73 34.73
C TRP A 393 25.30 -17.27 35.04
N GLY A 394 24.38 -17.15 34.10
CA GLY A 394 23.04 -17.73 34.18
C GLY A 394 23.07 -19.24 34.42
N SER A 395 23.82 -20.00 33.61
CA SER A 395 23.97 -21.45 33.76
C SER A 395 24.54 -21.82 35.13
N PHE A 396 25.55 -21.09 35.60
CA PHE A 396 26.15 -21.34 36.91
C PHE A 396 25.19 -21.02 38.07
N LEU A 397 24.54 -19.85 38.02
CA LEU A 397 23.58 -19.40 39.03
C LEU A 397 22.29 -20.23 39.04
N MET A 398 22.01 -20.98 37.98
CA MET A 398 20.92 -21.94 37.90
C MET A 398 21.32 -23.36 38.34
N PHE A 399 22.56 -23.75 38.04
CA PHE A 399 23.14 -25.04 38.43
C PHE A 399 23.22 -25.19 39.95
N VAL A 400 23.78 -24.18 40.63
CA VAL A 400 24.01 -24.23 42.09
C VAL A 400 22.71 -24.46 42.87
N PRO A 401 21.61 -23.71 42.64
CA PRO A 401 20.32 -23.97 43.27
C PRO A 401 19.77 -25.38 43.02
N HIS A 402 19.78 -25.84 41.76
CA HIS A 402 19.27 -27.18 41.44
C HIS A 402 20.07 -28.29 42.12
N LEU A 403 21.39 -28.13 42.20
CA LEU A 403 22.26 -29.07 42.93
C LEU A 403 21.93 -29.08 44.43
N ILE A 404 21.77 -27.90 45.04
CA ILE A 404 21.42 -27.79 46.46
C ILE A 404 20.05 -28.42 46.74
N ILE A 405 19.03 -28.10 45.92
CA ILE A 405 17.69 -28.68 46.05
C ILE A 405 17.73 -30.20 45.90
N ALA A 406 18.49 -30.72 44.92
CA ALA A 406 18.66 -32.16 44.75
C ALA A 406 19.24 -32.84 46.01
N ILE A 407 20.22 -32.21 46.66
CA ILE A 407 20.83 -32.72 47.89
C ILE A 407 19.83 -32.65 49.06
N LEU A 408 19.13 -31.53 49.23
CA LEU A 408 18.19 -31.34 50.34
C LEU A 408 16.99 -32.27 50.23
N VAL A 409 16.33 -32.30 49.07
CA VAL A 409 15.21 -33.21 48.81
C VAL A 409 15.67 -34.66 48.91
N GLY A 410 16.82 -35.03 48.33
CA GLY A 410 17.33 -36.39 48.38
C GLY A 410 17.67 -36.89 49.80
N LYS A 411 18.03 -36.00 50.73
CA LYS A 411 18.37 -36.36 52.11
C LYS A 411 17.16 -36.31 53.06
N PHE A 412 16.26 -35.36 52.87
CA PHE A 412 15.27 -34.99 53.89
C PHE A 412 13.81 -35.26 53.47
N SER A 413 13.55 -35.73 52.24
CA SER A 413 12.19 -35.97 51.74
C SER A 413 11.37 -36.97 52.54
N ASN A 414 12.01 -37.81 53.35
CA ASN A 414 11.34 -38.83 54.14
C ASN A 414 10.73 -38.29 55.44
N ASP A 415 11.15 -37.11 55.92
CA ASP A 415 10.66 -36.52 57.18
C ASP A 415 10.74 -34.97 57.17
N TRP A 416 9.92 -34.35 56.32
CA TRP A 416 9.81 -32.88 56.26
C TRP A 416 9.36 -32.20 57.57
N PRO A 417 8.45 -32.77 58.38
CA PRO A 417 8.06 -32.17 59.66
C PRO A 417 9.25 -31.90 60.60
N SER A 418 10.27 -32.76 60.59
CA SER A 418 11.50 -32.58 61.37
C SER A 418 12.54 -31.67 60.69
N HIS A 419 12.42 -31.45 59.39
CA HIS A 419 13.40 -30.75 58.52
C HIS A 419 12.79 -29.57 57.75
N THR A 420 11.96 -28.79 58.44
CA THR A 420 11.23 -27.66 57.83
C THR A 420 12.16 -26.56 57.31
N ALA A 421 13.30 -26.32 57.96
CA ALA A 421 14.28 -25.32 57.53
C ALA A 421 14.91 -25.68 56.18
N GLU A 422 15.22 -26.97 55.97
CA GLU A 422 15.77 -27.50 54.71
C GLU A 422 14.74 -27.44 53.57
N GLY A 423 13.45 -27.69 53.87
CA GLY A 423 12.34 -27.50 52.94
C GLY A 423 12.25 -26.05 52.45
N TRP A 424 12.19 -25.08 53.38
CA TRP A 424 12.17 -23.65 53.04
C TRP A 424 13.44 -23.14 52.37
N THR A 425 14.60 -23.73 52.69
CA THR A 425 15.85 -23.46 51.99
C THR A 425 15.73 -23.88 50.52
N SER A 426 15.13 -25.06 50.25
CA SER A 426 14.88 -25.53 48.89
C SER A 426 13.95 -24.59 48.11
N VAL A 427 12.89 -24.09 48.77
CA VAL A 427 11.99 -23.06 48.20
C VAL A 427 12.76 -21.80 47.82
N ALA A 428 13.58 -21.26 48.72
CA ALA A 428 14.34 -20.04 48.47
C ALA A 428 15.31 -20.19 47.28
N PHE A 429 15.99 -21.34 47.18
CA PHE A 429 16.86 -21.64 46.04
C PHE A 429 16.06 -21.81 44.73
N LEU A 430 14.85 -22.37 44.77
CA LEU A 430 14.03 -22.49 43.57
C LEU A 430 13.55 -21.12 43.07
N LEU A 431 13.18 -20.21 43.98
CA LEU A 431 12.87 -18.82 43.64
C LEU A 431 14.08 -18.10 43.06
N PHE A 432 15.27 -18.28 43.66
CA PHE A 432 16.51 -17.72 43.14
C PHE A 432 16.86 -18.25 41.74
N TYR A 433 16.67 -19.56 41.49
CA TYR A 433 16.80 -20.12 40.15
C TYR A 433 15.90 -19.38 39.16
N MET A 434 14.64 -19.12 39.52
CA MET A 434 13.67 -18.48 38.63
C MET A 434 14.09 -17.03 38.29
N LEU A 435 14.62 -16.31 39.28
CA LEU A 435 15.18 -14.97 39.08
C LEU A 435 16.39 -15.02 38.12
N ALA A 436 17.32 -15.94 38.37
CA ALA A 436 18.52 -16.12 37.56
C ALA A 436 18.17 -16.50 36.11
N PHE A 437 17.22 -17.40 35.92
CA PHE A 437 16.72 -17.78 34.60
C PHE A 437 16.13 -16.56 33.87
N GLY A 438 15.21 -15.83 34.51
CA GLY A 438 14.58 -14.65 33.91
C GLY A 438 15.59 -13.55 33.54
N ALA A 439 16.64 -13.38 34.33
CA ALA A 439 17.71 -12.40 34.07
C ALA A 439 18.72 -12.86 33.00
N SER A 440 18.69 -14.13 32.56
CA SER A 440 19.68 -14.71 31.65
C SER A 440 19.08 -15.54 30.52
N TRP A 441 18.82 -16.83 30.77
CA TRP A 441 18.36 -17.81 29.78
C TRP A 441 16.92 -17.61 29.31
N GLY A 442 16.12 -16.76 29.96
CA GLY A 442 14.82 -16.35 29.45
C GLY A 442 14.94 -15.59 28.12
N PRO A 443 15.46 -14.35 28.13
CA PRO A 443 15.43 -13.47 26.96
C PRO A 443 16.56 -13.73 25.94
N VAL A 444 17.75 -14.15 26.37
CA VAL A 444 18.92 -14.24 25.47
C VAL A 444 18.73 -15.25 24.32
N PRO A 445 18.21 -16.47 24.54
CA PRO A 445 17.94 -17.42 23.47
C PRO A 445 16.95 -16.93 22.41
N TRP A 446 16.06 -15.99 22.73
CA TRP A 446 15.13 -15.38 21.78
C TRP A 446 15.77 -14.23 20.98
N ALA A 447 16.73 -13.51 21.56
CA ALA A 447 17.43 -12.43 20.89
C ALA A 447 18.57 -12.92 19.98
N MET A 448 19.43 -13.80 20.50
CA MET A 448 20.69 -14.16 19.86
C MET A 448 20.55 -14.83 18.47
N PRO A 449 19.53 -15.67 18.17
CA PRO A 449 19.37 -16.23 16.82
C PRO A 449 19.30 -15.15 15.73
N ALA A 450 18.61 -14.03 15.97
CA ALA A 450 18.52 -12.95 14.99
C ALA A 450 19.88 -12.24 14.78
N GLU A 451 20.74 -12.23 15.79
CA GLU A 451 22.10 -11.66 15.78
C GLU A 451 23.12 -12.61 15.11
N VAL A 452 22.90 -13.92 15.17
CA VAL A 452 23.85 -14.94 14.71
C VAL A 452 23.68 -15.29 13.23
N PHE A 453 22.48 -15.21 12.65
CA PHE A 453 22.25 -15.61 11.26
C PHE A 453 22.49 -14.49 10.22
N PRO A 454 23.06 -14.81 9.04
CA PRO A 454 23.25 -13.85 7.96
C PRO A 454 21.90 -13.41 7.38
N SER A 455 21.86 -12.22 6.77
CA SER A 455 20.60 -11.60 6.31
C SER A 455 19.79 -12.51 5.37
N SER A 456 20.44 -13.25 4.45
CA SER A 456 19.75 -14.15 3.52
C SER A 456 19.07 -15.36 4.17
N LEU A 457 19.53 -15.80 5.35
CA LEU A 457 19.00 -17.00 6.04
C LEU A 457 18.38 -16.69 7.41
N ARG A 458 18.44 -15.43 7.87
CA ARG A 458 18.00 -15.02 9.21
C ARG A 458 16.59 -15.49 9.55
N ALA A 459 15.62 -15.25 8.66
CA ALA A 459 14.24 -15.64 8.90
C ALA A 459 14.08 -17.16 9.09
N LYS A 460 14.74 -17.97 8.26
CA LYS A 460 14.69 -19.44 8.37
C LYS A 460 15.46 -19.96 9.57
N GLY A 461 16.62 -19.37 9.87
CA GLY A 461 17.44 -19.72 11.02
C GLY A 461 16.75 -19.46 12.36
N VAL A 462 16.10 -18.30 12.50
CA VAL A 462 15.27 -17.99 13.67
C VAL A 462 14.09 -18.95 13.75
N ALA A 463 13.40 -19.25 12.65
CA ALA A 463 12.30 -20.22 12.63
C ALA A 463 12.75 -21.64 13.08
N ILE A 464 13.92 -22.12 12.64
CA ILE A 464 14.49 -23.39 13.10
C ILE A 464 14.76 -23.35 14.61
N SER A 465 15.25 -22.23 15.12
CA SER A 465 15.50 -22.04 16.56
C SER A 465 14.19 -22.10 17.34
N THR A 466 13.14 -21.40 16.90
CA THR A 466 11.79 -21.48 17.48
C THR A 466 11.20 -22.88 17.42
N CYS A 467 11.41 -23.62 16.33
CA CYS A 467 10.98 -25.02 16.24
C CYS A 467 11.72 -25.90 17.26
N SER A 468 13.03 -25.68 17.44
CA SER A 468 13.82 -26.32 18.50
C SER A 468 13.24 -26.01 19.89
N ASN A 469 12.83 -24.77 20.15
CA ASN A 469 12.19 -24.40 21.41
C ASN A 469 10.96 -25.28 21.69
N TRP A 470 10.00 -25.30 20.76
CA TRP A 470 8.73 -25.98 20.96
C TRP A 470 8.85 -27.49 21.09
N ILE A 471 9.69 -28.13 20.29
CA ILE A 471 9.86 -29.58 20.38
C ILE A 471 10.57 -29.99 21.68
N ASN A 472 11.53 -29.20 22.15
CA ASN A 472 12.21 -29.47 23.41
C ASN A 472 11.31 -29.15 24.61
N ASN A 473 10.44 -28.15 24.51
CA ASN A 473 9.39 -27.88 25.48
C ASN A 473 8.41 -29.06 25.58
N PHE A 474 7.99 -29.63 24.44
CA PHE A 474 7.18 -30.86 24.41
C PHE A 474 7.84 -32.02 25.15
N ILE A 475 9.13 -32.25 24.91
CA ILE A 475 9.88 -33.31 25.59
C ILE A 475 9.89 -33.07 27.11
N ILE A 476 10.26 -31.87 27.57
CA ILE A 476 10.34 -31.55 28.99
C ILE A 476 8.97 -31.62 29.68
N GLY A 477 7.92 -31.06 29.06
CA GLY A 477 6.56 -31.17 29.59
C GLY A 477 6.11 -32.63 29.73
N LEU A 478 6.44 -33.48 28.76
CA LEU A 478 6.05 -34.89 28.76
C LEU A 478 6.77 -35.69 29.85
N ILE A 479 8.09 -35.52 29.99
CA ILE A 479 8.91 -36.36 30.88
C ILE A 479 8.91 -35.90 32.33
N THR A 480 8.55 -34.64 32.62
CA THR A 480 8.69 -34.08 33.98
C THR A 480 7.83 -34.81 35.02
N PRO A 481 6.52 -35.05 34.82
CA PRO A 481 5.74 -35.70 35.86
C PRO A 481 6.18 -37.14 36.18
N PRO A 482 6.49 -38.00 35.17
CA PRO A 482 7.14 -39.29 35.43
C PRO A 482 8.46 -39.15 36.19
N LEU A 483 9.32 -38.21 35.78
CA LEU A 483 10.63 -38.01 36.39
C LEU A 483 10.52 -37.64 37.87
N VAL A 484 9.64 -36.70 38.22
CA VAL A 484 9.41 -36.28 39.61
C VAL A 484 8.82 -37.43 40.44
N ARG A 485 7.84 -38.15 39.89
CA ARG A 485 7.14 -39.23 40.61
C ARG A 485 8.02 -40.45 40.87
N GLU A 486 8.82 -40.86 39.88
CA GLU A 486 9.61 -42.09 39.96
C GLU A 486 10.95 -41.88 40.65
N THR A 487 11.55 -40.69 40.55
CA THR A 487 12.91 -40.43 41.03
C THR A 487 13.00 -39.43 42.17
N GLY A 488 11.95 -38.66 42.45
CA GLY A 488 11.96 -37.61 43.48
C GLY A 488 13.05 -36.57 43.21
N PHE A 489 14.15 -36.65 43.96
CA PHE A 489 15.31 -35.76 43.81
C PHE A 489 16.00 -35.87 42.43
N GLY A 490 15.82 -36.99 41.73
CA GLY A 490 16.42 -37.22 40.41
C GLY A 490 15.99 -36.20 39.35
N ALA A 491 14.80 -35.61 39.48
CA ALA A 491 14.36 -34.52 38.61
C ALA A 491 15.27 -33.28 38.72
N TYR A 492 15.64 -32.90 39.95
CA TYR A 492 16.54 -31.76 40.18
C TYR A 492 17.97 -32.07 39.75
N VAL A 493 18.43 -33.33 39.88
CA VAL A 493 19.72 -33.77 39.35
C VAL A 493 19.74 -33.66 37.83
N PHE A 494 18.67 -34.10 37.15
CA PHE A 494 18.54 -33.98 35.70
C PHE A 494 18.71 -32.52 35.24
N PHE A 495 17.96 -31.58 35.84
CA PHE A 495 18.06 -30.17 35.50
C PHE A 495 19.43 -29.56 35.87
N ALA A 496 20.02 -29.96 37.01
CA ALA A 496 21.37 -29.53 37.38
C ALA A 496 22.41 -29.97 36.33
N VAL A 497 22.35 -31.23 35.89
CA VAL A 497 23.25 -31.75 34.85
C VAL A 497 23.10 -30.94 33.56
N PHE A 498 21.88 -30.64 33.11
CA PHE A 498 21.68 -29.82 31.92
C PHE A 498 22.09 -28.35 32.10
N CYS A 499 21.99 -27.78 33.29
CA CYS A 499 22.56 -26.46 33.59
C CYS A 499 24.10 -26.46 33.51
N LEU A 500 24.75 -27.53 33.97
CA LEU A 500 26.21 -27.67 33.84
C LEU A 500 26.62 -27.92 32.38
N LEU A 501 25.89 -28.76 31.65
CA LEU A 501 26.14 -28.99 30.23
C LEU A 501 25.90 -27.72 29.40
N SER A 502 24.91 -26.91 29.75
CA SER A 502 24.69 -25.63 29.08
C SER A 502 25.85 -24.66 29.32
N PHE A 503 26.41 -24.61 30.53
CA PHE A 503 27.63 -23.85 30.82
C PHE A 503 28.80 -24.28 29.93
N ILE A 504 29.07 -25.60 29.89
CA ILE A 504 30.16 -26.17 29.08
C ILE A 504 29.94 -25.87 27.60
N TRP A 505 28.71 -26.06 27.10
CA TRP A 505 28.39 -25.83 25.70
C TRP A 505 28.52 -24.35 25.31
N VAL A 506 28.00 -23.43 26.13
CA VAL A 506 28.15 -21.97 25.91
C VAL A 506 29.62 -21.58 25.90
N TRP A 507 30.43 -22.16 26.78
CA TRP A 507 31.86 -21.88 26.84
C TRP A 507 32.57 -22.20 25.51
N PHE A 508 32.26 -23.33 24.88
CA PHE A 508 32.94 -23.78 23.65
C PHE A 508 32.28 -23.34 22.35
N SER A 509 30.95 -23.23 22.31
CA SER A 509 30.19 -23.17 21.05
C SER A 509 29.52 -21.82 20.80
N VAL A 510 29.24 -21.04 21.84
CA VAL A 510 28.49 -19.78 21.71
C VAL A 510 29.46 -18.59 21.66
N PRO A 511 29.47 -17.82 20.57
CA PRO A 511 30.28 -16.61 20.49
C PRO A 511 29.66 -15.44 21.25
N GLU A 512 30.46 -14.39 21.49
CA GLU A 512 29.93 -13.11 21.94
C GLU A 512 29.38 -12.33 20.74
N THR A 513 28.15 -11.84 20.86
CA THR A 513 27.44 -11.08 19.82
C THR A 513 27.29 -9.59 20.18
N ASN A 514 27.53 -9.21 21.43
CA ASN A 514 27.35 -7.84 21.87
C ASN A 514 28.33 -6.87 21.18
N GLY A 515 27.79 -5.80 20.62
CA GLY A 515 28.57 -4.76 19.93
C GLY A 515 29.23 -5.23 18.62
N LYS A 516 28.86 -6.42 18.12
CA LYS A 516 29.33 -6.96 16.83
C LYS A 516 28.29 -6.66 15.75
N SER A 517 28.75 -6.19 14.61
CA SER A 517 27.87 -6.07 13.45
C SER A 517 27.57 -7.45 12.87
N LEU A 518 26.58 -7.54 11.97
CA LEU A 518 26.24 -8.81 11.31
C LEU A 518 27.40 -9.32 10.44
N GLU A 519 28.23 -8.39 9.94
CA GLU A 519 29.42 -8.65 9.14
C GLU A 519 30.57 -9.14 10.02
N ASP A 520 30.76 -8.58 11.23
CA ASP A 520 31.73 -9.11 12.18
C ASP A 520 31.43 -10.56 12.58
N MET A 521 30.15 -10.96 12.53
CA MET A 521 29.75 -12.35 12.80
C MET A 521 30.31 -13.33 11.76
N ASP A 522 30.61 -12.89 10.53
CA ASP A 522 31.30 -13.71 9.54
C ASP A 522 32.72 -14.04 9.97
N GLU A 523 33.44 -13.08 10.53
CA GLU A 523 34.78 -13.30 11.08
C GLU A 523 34.73 -14.24 12.30
N VAL A 524 33.73 -14.04 13.17
CA VAL A 524 33.49 -14.87 14.36
C VAL A 524 33.23 -16.35 13.98
N PHE A 525 32.48 -16.60 12.91
CA PHE A 525 32.20 -17.96 12.43
C PHE A 525 33.17 -18.46 11.36
N ASN A 526 34.12 -17.62 10.93
CA ASN A 526 35.08 -17.84 9.85
C ASN A 526 34.41 -18.21 8.51
N ASP A 527 33.41 -17.44 8.11
CA ASP A 527 32.74 -17.53 6.81
C ASP A 527 32.79 -16.19 6.05
N ARG A 528 32.28 -16.13 4.82
CA ARG A 528 32.24 -14.89 3.98
C ARG A 528 30.82 -14.58 3.49
N SER A 529 29.81 -15.12 4.17
CA SER A 529 28.44 -15.14 3.66
C SER A 529 27.73 -13.78 3.80
N GLY A 530 27.88 -13.11 4.93
CA GLY A 530 27.39 -11.75 5.19
C GLY A 530 28.07 -10.69 4.33
N VAL A 531 29.40 -10.73 4.14
CA VAL A 531 30.12 -9.76 3.30
C VAL A 531 29.64 -9.80 1.84
N ALA A 532 29.45 -11.01 1.29
CA ALA A 532 28.91 -11.19 -0.05
C ALA A 532 27.45 -10.71 -0.16
N ASP A 533 26.64 -10.98 0.87
CA ASP A 533 25.25 -10.54 0.97
C ASP A 533 25.14 -9.00 0.98
N VAL A 534 26.00 -8.30 1.73
CA VAL A 534 26.03 -6.81 1.79
C VAL A 534 26.45 -6.20 0.45
N ALA A 535 27.55 -6.67 -0.14
CA ALA A 535 28.02 -6.13 -1.43
C ALA A 535 26.96 -6.30 -2.53
N LYS A 536 26.21 -7.41 -2.50
CA LYS A 536 25.09 -7.63 -3.42
C LYS A 536 23.90 -6.72 -3.09
N LYS A 537 23.58 -6.52 -1.82
CA LYS A 537 22.52 -5.60 -1.39
C LYS A 537 22.83 -4.15 -1.78
N GLU A 538 24.08 -3.69 -1.64
CA GLU A 538 24.50 -2.35 -2.06
C GLU A 538 24.35 -2.15 -3.57
N ARG A 539 24.72 -3.16 -4.38
CA ARG A 539 24.50 -3.13 -5.84
C ARG A 539 23.02 -3.01 -6.19
N ILE A 540 22.17 -3.81 -5.54
CA ILE A 540 20.72 -3.78 -5.76
C ILE A 540 20.14 -2.43 -5.31
N LEU A 541 20.62 -1.85 -4.20
CA LEU A 541 20.20 -0.53 -3.76
C LEU A 541 20.57 0.55 -4.79
N ALA A 542 21.77 0.49 -5.37
CA ALA A 542 22.18 1.39 -6.44
C ALA A 542 21.32 1.23 -7.70
N GLU A 543 20.95 0.00 -8.07
CA GLU A 543 20.01 -0.28 -9.17
C GLU A 543 18.62 0.31 -8.90
N VAL A 544 18.07 0.10 -7.69
CA VAL A 544 16.77 0.66 -7.28
C VAL A 544 16.78 2.19 -7.33
N LEU A 545 17.86 2.81 -6.87
CA LEU A 545 18.04 4.26 -6.94
C LEU A 545 18.08 4.75 -8.39
N ALA A 546 18.87 4.09 -9.25
CA ALA A 546 18.98 4.46 -10.66
C ALA A 546 17.65 4.31 -11.42
N GLU A 547 16.90 3.22 -11.20
CA GLU A 547 15.57 3.01 -11.78
C GLU A 547 14.59 4.12 -11.39
N ARG A 548 14.69 4.62 -10.15
CA ARG A 548 13.80 5.64 -9.61
C ARG A 548 14.12 7.03 -10.10
N VAL A 549 15.40 7.38 -10.19
CA VAL A 549 15.83 8.62 -10.84
C VAL A 549 15.34 8.62 -12.29
N ALA A 550 15.53 7.51 -13.02
CA ALA A 550 15.03 7.38 -14.39
C ALA A 550 13.49 7.49 -14.47
N ARG A 551 12.74 6.92 -13.52
CA ARG A 551 11.27 7.10 -13.46
C ARG A 551 10.87 8.54 -13.15
N GLN A 552 11.52 9.20 -12.18
CA GLN A 552 11.23 10.61 -11.87
C GLN A 552 11.52 11.53 -13.05
N GLU A 553 12.61 11.29 -13.78
CA GLU A 553 12.92 11.99 -15.02
C GLU A 553 11.84 11.72 -16.08
N GLN A 554 11.42 10.46 -16.25
CA GLN A 554 10.34 10.10 -17.18
C GLN A 554 9.00 10.74 -16.82
N ASP A 555 8.64 10.77 -15.53
CA ASP A 555 7.40 11.38 -15.04
C ASP A 555 7.44 12.90 -15.22
N GLN A 556 8.59 13.54 -14.95
CA GLN A 556 8.78 14.96 -15.24
C GLN A 556 8.68 15.26 -16.75
N ILE A 557 9.27 14.40 -17.60
CA ILE A 557 9.16 14.51 -19.05
C ILE A 557 7.69 14.32 -19.48
N ALA A 558 6.99 13.32 -18.95
CA ALA A 558 5.59 13.05 -19.27
C ALA A 558 4.67 14.21 -18.85
N MET A 559 4.86 14.75 -17.64
CA MET A 559 4.14 15.95 -17.18
C MET A 559 4.42 17.17 -18.08
N SER A 560 5.67 17.36 -18.49
CA SER A 560 6.04 18.45 -19.40
C SER A 560 5.41 18.26 -20.80
N GLN A 561 5.33 17.03 -21.29
CA GLN A 561 4.71 16.68 -22.56
C GLN A 561 3.18 16.81 -22.50
N GLU A 562 2.53 16.44 -21.40
CA GLU A 562 1.09 16.61 -21.22
C GLU A 562 0.71 18.10 -21.13
N GLN A 563 1.51 18.90 -20.43
CA GLN A 563 1.35 20.35 -20.42
C GLN A 563 1.59 20.99 -21.80
N ALA A 564 2.56 20.49 -22.57
CA ALA A 564 2.81 20.92 -23.94
C ALA A 564 1.69 20.50 -24.91
N PHE A 565 1.14 19.29 -24.74
CA PHE A 565 0.01 18.77 -25.53
C PHE A 565 -1.27 19.58 -25.28
N LYS A 566 -1.62 19.84 -24.01
CA LYS A 566 -2.75 20.71 -23.63
C LYS A 566 -2.58 22.14 -24.18
N ARG A 567 -1.35 22.67 -24.23
CA ARG A 567 -1.05 23.96 -24.88
C ARG A 567 -1.25 23.90 -26.40
N HIS A 568 -0.83 22.81 -27.04
CA HIS A 568 -0.91 22.65 -28.49
C HIS A 568 -2.36 22.48 -28.99
N GLU A 569 -3.19 21.76 -28.24
CA GLU A 569 -4.60 21.52 -28.58
C GLU A 569 -5.42 22.82 -28.58
N VAL A 570 -5.21 23.68 -27.56
CA VAL A 570 -5.82 25.02 -27.45
C VAL A 570 -5.35 25.97 -28.58
N LEU A 571 -4.07 25.91 -28.95
CA LEU A 571 -3.52 26.70 -30.06
C LEU A 571 -4.00 26.22 -31.45
N SER A 572 -4.22 24.91 -31.64
CA SER A 572 -4.71 24.36 -32.91
C SER A 572 -6.18 24.69 -33.18
N ALA A 573 -7.02 24.64 -32.13
CA ALA A 573 -8.43 25.05 -32.22
C ALA A 573 -8.59 26.57 -32.42
N SER A 574 -7.74 27.38 -31.78
CA SER A 574 -7.73 28.84 -31.96
C SER A 574 -7.35 29.26 -33.39
N ASN A 575 -6.42 28.54 -34.03
CA ASN A 575 -6.01 28.81 -35.40
C ASN A 575 -7.09 28.47 -36.45
N ALA A 576 -7.94 27.48 -36.21
CA ALA A 576 -9.00 27.09 -37.16
C ALA A 576 -10.08 28.16 -37.28
N VAL A 577 -10.61 28.67 -36.15
CA VAL A 577 -11.64 29.71 -36.15
C VAL A 577 -11.10 31.04 -36.69
N ALA A 578 -9.88 31.43 -36.27
CA ALA A 578 -9.24 32.65 -36.76
C ALA A 578 -9.02 32.60 -38.29
N LYS A 579 -8.60 31.45 -38.82
CA LYS A 579 -8.45 31.24 -40.25
C LYS A 579 -9.79 31.37 -40.99
N THR A 580 -10.85 30.72 -40.53
CA THR A 580 -12.19 30.82 -41.16
C THR A 580 -12.71 32.26 -41.19
N ILE A 581 -12.50 33.04 -40.13
CA ILE A 581 -12.89 34.46 -40.09
C ILE A 581 -12.12 35.29 -41.12
N LEU A 582 -10.81 35.04 -41.28
CA LEU A 582 -9.95 35.76 -42.22
C LEU A 582 -10.15 35.34 -43.69
N ASP A 583 -10.54 34.10 -43.92
CA ASP A 583 -10.80 33.54 -45.26
C ASP A 583 -12.19 33.94 -45.78
N ARG A 584 -13.15 34.26 -44.89
CA ARG A 584 -14.50 34.66 -45.27
C ARG A 584 -14.53 35.93 -46.12
N HIS A 585 -15.06 35.83 -47.34
CA HIS A 585 -15.29 36.92 -48.27
C HIS A 585 -16.59 36.69 -49.06
N SER A 586 -17.08 37.70 -49.80
CA SER A 586 -18.30 37.58 -50.61
C SER A 586 -18.03 36.88 -51.93
N THR A 587 -18.66 35.73 -52.16
CA THR A 587 -18.57 34.97 -53.42
C THR A 587 -19.51 35.53 -54.48
N ARG A 588 -18.95 36.11 -55.54
CA ARG A 588 -19.72 36.71 -56.65
C ARG A 588 -19.64 35.93 -57.96
N ALA A 589 -19.00 34.75 -57.93
CA ALA A 589 -19.06 33.76 -58.99
C ALA A 589 -19.04 32.35 -58.40
N PHE A 590 -20.12 31.60 -58.60
CA PHE A 590 -20.26 30.22 -58.14
C PHE A 590 -19.92 29.22 -59.25
N CYS A 591 -19.49 28.00 -58.89
CA CYS A 591 -19.29 26.90 -59.83
C CYS A 591 -20.63 26.47 -60.44
N THR A 592 -20.67 26.31 -61.76
CA THR A 592 -21.85 25.78 -62.47
C THR A 592 -21.87 24.25 -62.43
N GLY A 593 -23.02 23.66 -62.09
CA GLY A 593 -23.21 22.20 -62.13
C GLY A 593 -22.72 21.41 -60.91
N GLN A 594 -22.14 22.06 -59.89
CA GLN A 594 -21.83 21.42 -58.61
C GLN A 594 -23.01 21.53 -57.65
N GLU A 595 -23.56 20.39 -57.24
CA GLU A 595 -24.63 20.34 -56.24
C GLU A 595 -24.06 20.53 -54.83
N VAL A 596 -24.74 21.36 -54.02
CA VAL A 596 -24.43 21.50 -52.60
C VAL A 596 -25.26 20.47 -51.83
N PRO A 597 -24.66 19.55 -51.06
CA PRO A 597 -25.42 18.59 -50.27
C PRO A 597 -26.33 19.30 -49.26
N ILE A 598 -27.64 19.01 -49.32
CA ILE A 598 -28.63 19.61 -48.42
C ILE A 598 -28.30 19.29 -46.95
N SER A 599 -27.77 18.10 -46.67
CA SER A 599 -27.35 17.69 -45.32
C SER A 599 -26.26 18.60 -44.72
N VAL A 600 -25.35 19.11 -45.54
CA VAL A 600 -24.31 20.06 -45.09
C VAL A 600 -24.92 21.41 -44.75
N ILE A 601 -25.91 21.85 -45.53
CA ILE A 601 -26.66 23.08 -45.25
C ILE A 601 -27.45 22.90 -43.96
N GLU A 602 -28.25 21.84 -43.83
CA GLU A 602 -29.04 21.54 -42.63
C GLU A 602 -28.17 21.45 -41.36
N GLU A 603 -27.00 20.82 -41.44
CA GLU A 603 -26.03 20.78 -40.33
C GLU A 603 -25.60 22.19 -39.92
N CYS A 604 -25.22 23.04 -40.88
CA CYS A 604 -24.82 24.42 -40.60
C CYS A 604 -25.95 25.24 -39.96
N PHE A 605 -27.18 25.07 -40.45
CA PHE A 605 -28.35 25.76 -39.89
C PHE A 605 -28.71 25.26 -38.48
N SER A 606 -28.61 23.95 -38.25
CA SER A 606 -28.82 23.32 -36.93
C SER A 606 -27.78 23.79 -35.91
N ILE A 607 -26.51 23.93 -36.30
CA ILE A 607 -25.50 24.47 -35.39
C ILE A 607 -25.70 25.97 -35.18
N ALA A 608 -26.00 26.72 -36.24
CA ALA A 608 -26.21 28.17 -36.17
C ALA A 608 -27.38 28.58 -35.26
N GLN A 609 -28.40 27.71 -35.04
CA GLN A 609 -29.52 28.00 -34.15
C GLN A 609 -29.09 28.21 -32.68
N HIS A 610 -27.89 27.75 -32.31
CA HIS A 610 -27.29 27.98 -30.99
C HIS A 610 -26.63 29.36 -30.85
N ALA A 611 -26.72 30.23 -31.86
CA ALA A 611 -26.26 31.60 -31.78
C ALA A 611 -26.92 32.32 -30.59
N PRO A 612 -26.14 33.03 -29.75
CA PRO A 612 -26.69 33.72 -28.59
C PRO A 612 -27.59 34.87 -29.04
N SER A 613 -28.67 35.09 -28.28
CA SER A 613 -29.63 36.17 -28.52
C SER A 613 -29.70 37.08 -27.31
N SER A 614 -29.58 38.40 -27.52
CA SER A 614 -29.62 39.38 -26.43
C SER A 614 -30.95 39.43 -25.67
N THR A 615 -32.02 38.95 -26.29
CA THR A 615 -33.38 38.89 -25.74
C THR A 615 -33.82 37.45 -25.41
N ASN A 616 -32.92 36.47 -25.52
CA ASN A 616 -33.18 35.03 -25.34
C ASN A 616 -34.31 34.45 -26.21
N ILE A 617 -34.79 35.18 -27.22
CA ILE A 617 -35.67 34.67 -28.27
C ILE A 617 -34.87 34.33 -29.53
N GLN A 618 -35.39 33.47 -30.41
CA GLN A 618 -34.80 33.19 -31.73
C GLN A 618 -35.62 33.91 -32.82
N PRO A 619 -35.35 35.20 -33.08
CA PRO A 619 -36.22 36.05 -33.92
C PRO A 619 -36.12 35.75 -35.41
N TRP A 620 -35.07 35.04 -35.86
CA TRP A 620 -34.81 34.79 -37.27
C TRP A 620 -35.72 33.70 -37.85
N ARG A 621 -36.18 33.95 -39.08
CA ARG A 621 -36.79 32.94 -39.97
C ARG A 621 -35.99 32.85 -41.25
N VAL A 622 -35.82 31.64 -41.78
CA VAL A 622 -35.08 31.41 -43.02
C VAL A 622 -35.89 30.50 -43.95
N THR A 623 -36.02 30.89 -45.21
CA THR A 623 -36.53 30.03 -46.29
C THR A 623 -35.40 29.71 -47.25
N LEU A 624 -35.15 28.41 -47.48
CA LEU A 624 -34.20 27.94 -48.50
C LEU A 624 -34.92 27.69 -49.81
N THR A 625 -34.35 28.17 -50.92
CA THR A 625 -34.86 27.94 -52.28
C THR A 625 -33.74 27.51 -53.22
N SER A 626 -34.02 26.55 -54.09
CA SER A 626 -33.09 26.01 -55.08
C SER A 626 -33.87 25.55 -56.32
N GLY A 627 -33.17 25.18 -57.40
CA GLY A 627 -33.81 24.58 -58.58
C GLY A 627 -34.87 25.46 -59.25
N ALA A 628 -36.05 24.87 -59.54
CA ALA A 628 -37.12 25.58 -60.27
C ALA A 628 -37.72 26.77 -59.50
N PRO A 629 -38.03 26.68 -58.19
CA PRO A 629 -38.43 27.84 -57.38
C PRO A 629 -37.44 29.01 -57.41
N LEU A 630 -36.13 28.73 -57.28
CA LEU A 630 -35.10 29.77 -57.35
C LEU A 630 -35.05 30.44 -58.73
N LYS A 631 -35.17 29.67 -59.81
CA LYS A 631 -35.24 30.22 -61.17
C LYS A 631 -36.45 31.14 -61.37
N ARG A 632 -37.62 30.77 -60.84
CA ARG A 632 -38.81 31.63 -60.89
C ARG A 632 -38.60 32.94 -60.13
N LEU A 633 -38.11 32.85 -58.90
CA LEU A 633 -37.80 34.01 -58.08
C LEU A 633 -36.82 34.96 -58.77
N SER A 634 -35.72 34.42 -59.30
CA SER A 634 -34.71 35.22 -60.01
C SER A 634 -35.29 35.90 -61.25
N SER A 635 -36.04 35.17 -62.09
CA SER A 635 -36.68 35.75 -63.28
C SER A 635 -37.69 36.85 -62.92
N ALA A 636 -38.47 36.68 -61.85
CA ALA A 636 -39.42 37.68 -61.39
C ALA A 636 -38.73 38.96 -60.89
N LEU A 637 -37.64 38.83 -60.12
CA LEU A 637 -36.86 39.97 -59.65
C LEU A 637 -36.16 40.72 -60.79
N VAL A 638 -35.60 39.99 -61.77
CA VAL A 638 -34.98 40.59 -62.96
C VAL A 638 -36.03 41.33 -63.79
N ALA A 639 -37.21 40.72 -64.01
CA ALA A 639 -38.30 41.36 -64.75
C ALA A 639 -38.78 42.65 -64.09
N ALA A 640 -38.95 42.65 -62.75
CA ALA A 640 -39.35 43.85 -62.02
C ALA A 640 -38.33 45.00 -62.16
N PHE A 641 -37.04 44.65 -62.09
CA PHE A 641 -35.95 45.61 -62.29
C PHE A 641 -35.90 46.16 -63.73
N GLU A 642 -36.03 45.30 -64.74
CA GLU A 642 -36.07 45.70 -66.15
C GLU A 642 -37.30 46.55 -66.50
N ASN A 643 -38.44 46.25 -65.87
CA ASN A 643 -39.68 47.03 -65.98
C ASN A 643 -39.64 48.36 -65.19
N LYS A 644 -38.52 48.65 -64.49
CA LYS A 644 -38.33 49.85 -63.65
C LYS A 644 -39.40 49.99 -62.56
N GLU A 645 -39.85 48.87 -61.99
CA GLU A 645 -40.67 48.90 -60.79
C GLU A 645 -39.92 49.58 -59.64
N GLU A 646 -40.65 50.28 -58.76
CA GLU A 646 -40.09 51.06 -57.66
C GLU A 646 -39.26 50.16 -56.71
N LEU A 647 -37.98 50.49 -56.56
CA LEU A 647 -37.04 49.75 -55.71
C LEU A 647 -37.08 50.30 -54.28
N LYS A 648 -37.61 49.52 -53.33
CA LYS A 648 -37.81 49.92 -51.93
C LYS A 648 -36.61 49.57 -51.05
N LEU A 649 -35.50 50.29 -51.24
CA LEU A 649 -34.32 50.15 -50.37
C LEU A 649 -34.22 51.34 -49.41
N ASP A 650 -33.77 51.06 -48.18
CA ASP A 650 -33.52 52.11 -47.20
C ASP A 650 -32.43 53.07 -47.69
N GLU A 651 -32.71 54.37 -47.57
CA GLU A 651 -31.76 55.42 -47.94
C GLU A 651 -30.66 55.52 -46.88
N ILE A 652 -29.41 55.53 -47.34
CA ILE A 652 -28.27 55.72 -46.44
C ILE A 652 -28.16 57.21 -46.10
N PRO A 653 -27.94 57.59 -44.83
CA PRO A 653 -27.75 58.99 -44.46
C PRO A 653 -26.62 59.64 -45.25
N GLU A 654 -26.77 60.93 -45.56
CA GLU A 654 -25.81 61.71 -46.38
C GLU A 654 -24.36 61.60 -45.86
N SER A 655 -24.18 61.58 -44.53
CA SER A 655 -22.87 61.41 -43.88
C SER A 655 -22.15 60.11 -44.25
N PHE A 656 -22.85 59.09 -44.73
CA PHE A 656 -22.31 57.79 -45.13
C PHE A 656 -22.30 57.58 -46.67
N HIS A 657 -22.68 58.58 -47.47
CA HIS A 657 -22.65 58.47 -48.94
C HIS A 657 -21.25 58.21 -49.49
N HIS A 658 -20.21 58.76 -48.85
CA HIS A 658 -18.82 58.54 -49.24
C HIS A 658 -18.44 57.04 -49.22
N TYR A 659 -18.88 56.27 -48.21
CA TYR A 659 -18.66 54.83 -48.14
C TYR A 659 -19.30 54.07 -49.32
N ARG A 660 -20.48 54.50 -49.78
CA ARG A 660 -21.11 53.89 -50.98
C ARG A 660 -20.31 54.20 -52.25
N SER A 661 -19.75 55.41 -52.36
CA SER A 661 -18.91 55.80 -53.49
C SER A 661 -17.60 55.00 -53.54
N GLU A 662 -16.93 54.85 -52.39
CA GLU A 662 -15.70 54.05 -52.25
C GLU A 662 -15.95 52.56 -52.51
N LEU A 663 -17.02 52.00 -51.94
CA LEU A 663 -17.45 50.61 -52.21
C LEU A 663 -17.69 50.38 -53.70
N GLY A 664 -18.39 51.32 -54.36
CA GLY A 664 -18.62 51.27 -55.80
C GLY A 664 -17.31 51.28 -56.59
N HIS A 665 -16.34 52.11 -56.20
CA HIS A 665 -15.03 52.14 -56.84
C HIS A 665 -14.27 50.81 -56.69
N HIS A 666 -14.33 50.17 -55.52
CA HIS A 666 -13.68 48.87 -55.29
C HIS A 666 -14.33 47.72 -56.05
N VAL A 667 -15.67 47.66 -56.08
CA VAL A 667 -16.40 46.56 -56.72
C VAL A 667 -16.41 46.69 -58.24
N TYR A 668 -16.63 47.89 -58.77
CA TYR A 668 -16.75 48.09 -60.23
C TYR A 668 -15.44 48.52 -60.90
N GLY A 669 -14.45 49.00 -60.14
CA GLY A 669 -13.15 49.40 -60.66
C GLY A 669 -12.20 48.24 -60.98
N PRO A 670 -10.91 48.53 -61.24
CA PRO A 670 -9.94 47.56 -61.77
C PRO A 670 -9.72 46.31 -60.93
N ASN A 671 -9.94 46.39 -59.62
CA ASN A 671 -9.74 45.28 -58.67
C ASN A 671 -10.97 44.36 -58.54
N GLY A 672 -12.10 44.72 -59.15
CA GLY A 672 -13.34 43.96 -59.12
C GLY A 672 -13.80 43.58 -60.52
N TYR A 673 -14.91 44.16 -60.99
CA TYR A 673 -15.44 43.88 -62.33
C TYR A 673 -14.69 44.58 -63.47
N ASN A 674 -13.78 45.51 -63.16
CA ASN A 674 -12.97 46.26 -64.13
C ASN A 674 -13.83 46.92 -65.24
N ILE A 675 -14.89 47.61 -64.82
CA ILE A 675 -15.84 48.29 -65.71
C ILE A 675 -15.33 49.70 -65.97
N ASN A 676 -15.20 50.06 -67.25
CA ASN A 676 -14.79 51.40 -67.65
C ASN A 676 -15.86 52.44 -67.31
N ARG A 677 -15.43 53.63 -66.89
CA ARG A 677 -16.35 54.74 -66.57
C ARG A 677 -17.17 55.13 -67.81
N GLY A 678 -18.49 55.01 -67.71
CA GLY A 678 -19.43 55.28 -68.83
C GLY A 678 -19.97 54.03 -69.53
N ASP A 679 -19.47 52.83 -69.22
CA ASP A 679 -20.02 51.56 -69.71
C ASP A 679 -21.28 51.17 -68.92
N THR A 680 -22.40 51.78 -69.31
CA THR A 680 -23.71 51.56 -68.67
C THR A 680 -24.24 50.14 -68.88
N GLU A 681 -23.85 49.46 -69.97
CA GLU A 681 -24.30 48.11 -70.30
C GLU A 681 -23.67 47.07 -69.36
N SER A 682 -22.34 47.08 -69.19
CA SER A 682 -21.65 46.19 -68.26
C SER A 682 -22.04 46.46 -66.80
N MET A 683 -22.27 47.73 -66.46
CA MET A 683 -22.77 48.10 -65.14
C MET A 683 -24.17 47.52 -64.89
N MET A 684 -25.09 47.67 -65.86
CA MET A 684 -26.44 47.13 -65.77
C MET A 684 -26.44 45.60 -65.62
N LYS A 685 -25.58 44.91 -66.39
CA LYS A 685 -25.41 43.44 -66.29
C LYS A 685 -24.99 43.00 -64.89
N THR A 686 -24.06 43.73 -64.27
CA THR A 686 -23.59 43.44 -62.91
C THR A 686 -24.66 43.72 -61.86
N VAL A 687 -25.51 44.73 -62.07
CA VAL A 687 -26.66 44.98 -61.20
C VAL A 687 -27.67 43.82 -61.30
N ILE A 688 -27.95 43.35 -62.53
CA ILE A 688 -28.81 42.18 -62.78
C ILE A 688 -28.29 40.93 -62.07
N ASP A 689 -26.96 40.73 -61.99
CA ASP A 689 -26.39 39.57 -61.31
C ASP A 689 -26.73 39.51 -59.81
N ASN A 690 -27.03 40.63 -59.16
CA ASN A 690 -27.53 40.63 -57.78
C ASN A 690 -28.92 39.98 -57.66
N PHE A 691 -29.80 40.19 -58.64
CA PHE A 691 -31.13 39.57 -58.72
C PHE A 691 -31.09 38.14 -59.27
N LYS A 692 -29.95 37.74 -59.85
CA LYS A 692 -29.61 36.34 -60.18
C LYS A 692 -28.86 35.62 -59.06
N PHE A 693 -28.61 36.28 -57.94
CA PHE A 693 -27.84 35.74 -56.82
C PHE A 693 -26.46 35.20 -57.27
N TYR A 694 -25.87 35.82 -58.29
CA TYR A 694 -24.62 35.39 -58.94
C TYR A 694 -24.64 33.92 -59.42
N ASN A 695 -25.82 33.38 -59.72
CA ASN A 695 -26.08 31.99 -60.08
C ASN A 695 -25.74 30.98 -58.96
N ALA A 696 -25.88 31.37 -57.69
CA ALA A 696 -25.79 30.43 -56.57
C ALA A 696 -26.79 29.27 -56.74
N PRO A 697 -26.40 28.00 -56.49
CA PRO A 697 -27.30 26.85 -56.59
C PRO A 697 -28.40 26.84 -55.52
N VAL A 698 -28.14 27.47 -54.36
CA VAL A 698 -29.08 27.59 -53.25
C VAL A 698 -29.10 29.04 -52.76
N VAL A 699 -30.29 29.55 -52.42
CA VAL A 699 -30.46 30.86 -51.80
C VAL A 699 -31.24 30.72 -50.50
N ALA A 700 -30.70 31.27 -49.42
CA ALA A 700 -31.41 31.45 -48.15
C ALA A 700 -32.00 32.86 -48.09
N VAL A 701 -33.29 33.00 -47.79
CA VAL A 701 -33.94 34.28 -47.54
C VAL A 701 -34.18 34.41 -46.05
N LEU A 702 -33.53 35.39 -45.43
CA LEU A 702 -33.67 35.68 -44.00
C LEU A 702 -34.68 36.80 -43.79
N TYR A 703 -35.62 36.58 -42.87
CA TYR A 703 -36.67 37.53 -42.53
C TYR A 703 -37.03 37.43 -41.05
N ILE A 704 -37.70 38.48 -40.56
CA ILE A 704 -38.15 38.61 -39.17
C ILE A 704 -39.56 39.19 -39.13
N ASP A 705 -40.22 39.10 -37.98
CA ASP A 705 -41.47 39.83 -37.75
C ASP A 705 -41.22 41.35 -37.71
N LYS A 706 -42.08 42.14 -38.35
CA LYS A 706 -42.00 43.61 -38.41
C LYS A 706 -42.08 44.29 -37.04
N GLU A 707 -42.63 43.63 -36.02
CA GLU A 707 -42.78 44.20 -34.67
C GLU A 707 -41.49 44.12 -33.81
N LEU A 708 -40.46 43.41 -34.29
CA LEU A 708 -39.21 43.21 -33.56
C LEU A 708 -38.34 44.46 -33.51
N ASN A 709 -37.61 44.64 -32.40
CA ASN A 709 -36.87 45.87 -32.12
C ASN A 709 -35.36 45.75 -32.43
N LYS A 710 -34.61 46.84 -32.21
CA LYS A 710 -33.16 46.91 -32.48
C LYS A 710 -32.34 45.81 -31.79
N GLY A 711 -32.74 45.39 -30.58
CA GLY A 711 -32.07 44.31 -29.85
C GLY A 711 -32.28 42.95 -30.52
N ASP A 712 -33.45 42.70 -31.10
CA ASP A 712 -33.74 41.44 -31.78
C ASP A 712 -33.01 41.36 -33.13
N ILE A 713 -32.83 42.49 -33.82
CA ILE A 713 -32.04 42.59 -35.06
C ILE A 713 -30.56 42.26 -34.80
N LEU A 714 -30.00 42.64 -33.64
CA LEU A 714 -28.64 42.27 -33.25
C LEU A 714 -28.47 40.75 -33.20
N SER A 715 -29.43 40.04 -32.58
CA SER A 715 -29.43 38.58 -32.50
C SER A 715 -29.45 37.93 -33.89
N VAL A 716 -30.15 38.51 -34.87
CA VAL A 716 -30.11 38.02 -36.26
C VAL A 716 -28.73 38.23 -36.90
N GLY A 717 -28.06 39.34 -36.61
CA GLY A 717 -26.69 39.59 -37.07
C GLY A 717 -25.69 38.55 -36.53
N ILE A 718 -25.81 38.17 -35.26
CA ILE A 718 -24.99 37.13 -34.63
C ILE A 718 -25.29 35.76 -35.27
N TYR A 719 -26.57 35.43 -35.45
CA TYR A 719 -27.00 34.21 -36.14
C TYR A 719 -26.44 34.12 -37.56
N LEU A 720 -26.60 35.18 -38.35
CA LEU A 720 -26.12 35.24 -39.72
C LEU A 720 -24.60 35.10 -39.79
N GLN A 721 -23.85 35.80 -38.93
CA GLN A 721 -22.39 35.66 -38.87
C GLN A 721 -21.97 34.23 -38.52
N THR A 722 -22.65 33.60 -37.55
CA THR A 722 -22.37 32.21 -37.15
C THR A 722 -22.61 31.25 -38.31
N LEU A 723 -23.74 31.38 -39.00
CA LEU A 723 -24.08 30.59 -40.18
C LEU A 723 -23.05 30.75 -41.30
N LEU A 724 -22.62 31.98 -41.60
CA LEU A 724 -21.64 32.23 -42.66
C LEU A 724 -20.27 31.61 -42.35
N LEU A 725 -19.85 31.61 -41.09
CA LEU A 725 -18.58 30.98 -40.67
C LEU A 725 -18.66 29.45 -40.80
N LEU A 726 -19.77 28.84 -40.39
CA LEU A 726 -19.98 27.39 -40.54
C LEU A 726 -19.99 26.97 -42.02
N LEU A 727 -20.69 27.72 -42.88
CA LEU A 727 -20.69 27.47 -44.32
C LEU A 727 -19.27 27.60 -44.91
N THR A 728 -18.50 28.59 -44.47
CA THR A 728 -17.11 28.80 -44.89
C THR A 728 -16.20 27.66 -44.42
N GLU A 729 -16.36 27.19 -43.19
CA GLU A 729 -15.63 26.03 -42.65
C GLU A 729 -15.89 24.76 -43.47
N LYS A 730 -17.13 24.55 -43.90
CA LYS A 730 -17.51 23.44 -44.79
C LYS A 730 -17.07 23.66 -46.25
N GLY A 731 -16.34 24.74 -46.55
CA GLY A 731 -15.78 25.04 -47.88
C GLY A 731 -16.78 25.65 -48.86
N LEU A 732 -17.93 26.14 -48.38
CA LEU A 732 -18.94 26.80 -49.20
C LEU A 732 -18.71 28.32 -49.25
N GLY A 733 -18.77 28.87 -50.46
CA GLY A 733 -18.83 30.30 -50.69
C GLY A 733 -20.21 30.84 -50.34
N THR A 734 -20.24 32.09 -49.88
CA THR A 734 -21.49 32.76 -49.48
C THR A 734 -21.55 34.18 -50.02
N GLN A 735 -22.75 34.61 -50.41
CA GLN A 735 -22.98 36.01 -50.76
C GLN A 735 -24.27 36.57 -50.18
N VAL A 736 -24.09 37.46 -49.20
CA VAL A 736 -25.15 38.24 -48.56
C VAL A 736 -25.51 39.46 -49.42
N SER A 737 -26.75 39.55 -49.85
CA SER A 737 -27.25 40.61 -50.71
C SER A 737 -28.50 41.26 -50.12
N ALA A 738 -28.47 42.60 -50.07
CA ALA A 738 -29.63 43.43 -49.76
C ALA A 738 -30.38 43.87 -51.02
N ALA A 739 -29.79 43.81 -52.22
CA ALA A 739 -30.45 44.32 -53.43
C ALA A 739 -31.81 43.63 -53.73
N PRO A 740 -31.95 42.30 -53.61
CA PRO A 740 -33.24 41.64 -53.79
C PRO A 740 -34.32 42.09 -52.80
N THR A 741 -33.95 42.56 -51.60
CA THR A 741 -34.92 42.98 -50.58
C THR A 741 -35.66 44.27 -50.95
N GLY A 742 -35.20 44.98 -51.99
CA GLY A 742 -35.91 46.11 -52.58
C GLY A 742 -37.22 45.74 -53.29
N TYR A 743 -37.47 44.45 -53.52
CA TYR A 743 -38.74 43.91 -54.03
C TYR A 743 -39.35 42.88 -53.05
N PRO A 744 -39.68 43.28 -51.81
CA PRO A 744 -40.05 42.33 -50.75
C PRO A 744 -41.34 41.57 -51.07
N GLU A 745 -42.29 42.20 -51.76
CA GLU A 745 -43.57 41.62 -52.15
C GLU A 745 -43.41 40.49 -53.18
N ILE A 746 -42.43 40.60 -54.08
CA ILE A 746 -42.09 39.54 -55.05
C ILE A 746 -41.50 38.33 -54.32
N ILE A 747 -40.57 38.58 -53.40
CA ILE A 747 -39.94 37.51 -52.59
C ILE A 747 -41.01 36.78 -51.77
N LYS A 748 -41.89 37.52 -51.08
CA LYS A 748 -42.95 36.94 -50.27
C LYS A 748 -43.92 36.10 -51.10
N LYS A 749 -44.35 36.62 -52.25
CA LYS A 749 -45.27 35.92 -53.15
C LYS A 749 -44.67 34.63 -53.73
N GLU A 750 -43.44 34.68 -54.23
CA GLU A 750 -42.80 33.52 -54.87
C GLU A 750 -42.39 32.43 -53.86
N LEU A 751 -42.12 32.79 -52.61
CA LEU A 751 -41.69 31.86 -51.56
C LEU A 751 -42.76 31.53 -50.50
N GLY A 752 -43.95 32.15 -50.58
CA GLY A 752 -45.04 31.92 -49.63
C GLY A 752 -44.77 32.46 -48.22
N ILE A 753 -44.07 33.61 -48.10
CA ILE A 753 -43.77 34.25 -46.82
C ILE A 753 -44.93 35.18 -46.42
N GLU A 754 -45.29 35.19 -45.14
CA GLU A 754 -46.37 36.01 -44.59
C GLU A 754 -46.14 37.53 -44.76
N GLU A 755 -47.23 38.31 -44.89
CA GLU A 755 -47.16 39.74 -45.19
C GLU A 755 -46.60 40.64 -44.07
N ASN A 756 -46.76 40.19 -42.82
CA ASN A 756 -46.21 40.81 -41.61
C ASN A 756 -44.70 40.60 -41.44
N MET A 757 -44.05 39.83 -42.32
CA MET A 757 -42.61 39.61 -42.27
C MET A 757 -41.83 40.72 -43.00
N HIS A 758 -40.68 41.07 -42.45
CA HIS A 758 -39.69 41.97 -43.02
C HIS A 758 -38.49 41.18 -43.54
N ILE A 759 -38.23 41.25 -44.85
CA ILE A 759 -37.11 40.56 -45.50
C ILE A 759 -35.82 41.33 -45.24
N LEU A 760 -34.87 40.71 -44.54
CA LEU A 760 -33.62 41.36 -44.13
C LEU A 760 -32.52 41.24 -45.18
N CYS A 761 -32.28 40.03 -45.67
CA CYS A 761 -31.27 39.80 -46.69
C CYS A 761 -31.50 38.46 -47.39
N THR A 762 -30.81 38.27 -48.50
CA THR A 762 -30.68 36.97 -49.16
C THR A 762 -29.22 36.51 -49.11
N VAL A 763 -28.99 35.21 -49.00
CA VAL A 763 -27.66 34.60 -48.95
C VAL A 763 -27.57 33.55 -50.05
N GLY A 764 -26.81 33.82 -51.11
CA GLY A 764 -26.43 32.82 -52.10
C GLY A 764 -25.39 31.87 -51.51
N ILE A 765 -25.59 30.56 -51.66
CA ILE A 765 -24.74 29.50 -51.10
C ILE A 765 -24.33 28.54 -52.23
N GLY A 766 -23.03 28.26 -52.34
CA GLY A 766 -22.50 27.38 -53.37
C GLY A 766 -20.98 27.22 -53.29
N PHE A 767 -20.41 26.33 -54.09
CA PHE A 767 -18.95 26.27 -54.22
C PHE A 767 -18.42 27.48 -54.99
N GLU A 768 -17.40 28.13 -54.43
CA GLU A 768 -16.76 29.30 -55.01
C GLU A 768 -15.96 28.91 -56.27
N ASN A 769 -16.19 29.61 -57.38
CA ASN A 769 -15.29 29.50 -58.53
C ASN A 769 -14.02 30.33 -58.28
N LYS A 770 -13.01 29.70 -57.70
CA LYS A 770 -11.72 30.35 -57.35
C LYS A 770 -10.94 30.87 -58.56
N SER A 771 -11.23 30.38 -59.77
CA SER A 771 -10.59 30.87 -61.00
C SER A 771 -11.17 32.19 -61.51
N HIS A 772 -12.36 32.57 -61.03
CA HIS A 772 -13.01 33.81 -61.47
C HIS A 772 -12.48 35.01 -60.68
N HIS A 773 -11.89 35.99 -61.38
CA HIS A 773 -11.17 37.10 -60.78
C HIS A 773 -11.96 37.86 -59.69
N ILE A 774 -13.28 38.03 -59.87
CA ILE A 774 -14.13 38.75 -58.90
C ILE A 774 -14.10 38.19 -57.47
N ASN A 775 -13.84 36.88 -57.29
CA ASN A 775 -13.80 36.28 -55.96
C ASN A 775 -12.48 36.58 -55.22
N SER A 776 -11.45 37.04 -55.93
CA SER A 776 -10.20 37.51 -55.30
C SER A 776 -10.33 38.90 -54.64
N LEU A 777 -11.45 39.61 -54.87
CA LEU A 777 -11.70 40.93 -54.31
C LEU A 777 -11.90 40.85 -52.78
N LYS A 778 -10.98 41.43 -52.03
CA LYS A 778 -11.11 41.64 -50.58
C LYS A 778 -11.42 43.11 -50.28
N MET A 779 -12.51 43.34 -49.57
CA MET A 779 -12.85 44.69 -49.11
C MET A 779 -11.86 45.13 -48.02
N PRO A 780 -11.27 46.33 -48.13
CA PRO A 780 -10.46 46.88 -47.05
C PRO A 780 -11.28 46.99 -45.76
N ARG A 781 -10.60 46.85 -44.62
CA ARG A 781 -11.17 47.07 -43.29
C ARG A 781 -10.55 48.31 -42.70
N ASP A 782 -11.34 49.12 -42.01
CA ASP A 782 -10.84 50.29 -41.29
C ASP A 782 -9.74 49.90 -40.31
N ASP A 783 -8.77 50.79 -40.10
CA ASP A 783 -7.72 50.56 -39.11
C ASP A 783 -8.38 50.34 -37.74
N ARG A 784 -7.95 49.30 -37.02
CA ARG A 784 -8.37 49.01 -35.65
C ARG A 784 -8.33 50.26 -34.76
N LYS A 785 -7.37 51.16 -34.97
CA LYS A 785 -7.23 52.40 -34.19
C LYS A 785 -8.37 53.40 -34.38
N GLN A 786 -9.11 53.33 -35.49
CA GLN A 786 -10.26 54.18 -35.76
C GLN A 786 -11.56 53.61 -35.17
N SER A 787 -11.65 52.28 -35.06
CA SER A 787 -12.85 51.56 -34.62
C SER A 787 -12.81 51.06 -33.18
N VAL A 788 -11.62 50.89 -32.59
CA VAL A 788 -11.43 50.36 -31.23
C VAL A 788 -10.59 51.31 -30.41
N ARG A 789 -11.18 51.83 -29.33
CA ARG A 789 -10.48 52.63 -28.32
C ARG A 789 -10.30 51.81 -27.04
N PHE A 790 -9.05 51.57 -26.65
CA PHE A 790 -8.74 51.03 -25.34
C PHE A 790 -8.84 52.15 -24.31
N VAL A 791 -9.73 51.99 -23.33
CA VAL A 791 -9.77 52.81 -22.11
C VAL A 791 -9.31 51.88 -21.00
N MET A 792 -8.06 52.02 -20.59
CA MET A 792 -7.48 51.26 -19.47
C MET A 792 -7.10 52.26 -18.37
N GLU A 793 -7.31 51.86 -17.11
CA GLU A 793 -6.83 52.62 -15.93
C GLU A 793 -5.30 52.61 -15.85
#